data_AF-A0A1Y2BSQ3-F1
#
_entry.id   AF-A0A1Y2BSQ3-F1
#
_cell.length_a   1.000
_cell.length_b   1.000
_cell.length_c   1.000
_cell.angle_alpha   90.00
_cell.angle_beta   90.00
_cell.angle_gamma   90.00
#
_symmetry.space_group_name_H-M   'P 1'
#
loop_
_entity.id
_entity.type
_entity.pdbx_description
1 polymer ?
#
loop_
_entity_poly.entity_id
_entity_poly.type
_entity_poly.pdbx_seq_one_letter_code
_entity_poly.pdbx_strand_id
1 'polypeptide(L)'
;MPPKSTKKRATAPPTQTTISDSRGLCSLPTELLEEVFGYLKPIDVLNLGCTNVRLASLTTANSRIWSTLYQSAKLPPLSNSTTAIITQKKVLALISRVGCTSCPAKTKQVNWKILKRVCAKCKRLDKARPVVNLEFSQWVLRLQQFKYQSEDERRKRLEEIRRTRRRDIINRFAAMDPPISSDILINCEGFSKAWDFAVPLTNRIFSNIVRSLGPQIKERRIIQASRESYLRLFAAAMEGISHHWTAYMTMDAFHARSGKINSDKEIAFMGKFLEYVTDQLATSEWSDVFPVIDFNPYLAEARRILRESYEKFVDRETDLLKRLPHLESTLSTLKESDEFLRSIQRIFRSRNYIDRDFENFIVSRVLTFRLSRIFERYMVNVESGLDVKISILGGREWYDGHVDEFNPKLDAWDEETLKSSWTEWREVVFTRLTSLYRRLVEECNPQLLVNEPDKFRGQLNQKITALQQSPEWPLLSDLNPTAVCIVKHFLSGIESARRDDEDRYPDIYNLPAQLDSIKVQLTAPVPEFDENRVWDSCSRYFNRQLMNGYLSRNSFVHKFYDWKQMDFRTGFSLDNDEELKEWMNETEDRLREVVETFGETRRSLPYGLLSELKGEIDVPRLHGYGDVMILVDDILPSKNDFDVHNCVKKHSRYLEALADQVEREYEQEYAEGFDDESDGRVLIDVPRYSSFWRIFEDF
;
A
#
# COMPACT_ATOMS: atom_id res chain seq x y z
N MET A 1 -33.29 54.21 -21.85
CA MET A 1 -34.61 54.88 -21.88
C MET A 1 -35.06 54.97 -23.34
N PRO A 2 -36.35 54.95 -23.72
CA PRO A 2 -37.61 54.72 -22.98
C PRO A 2 -38.57 53.75 -23.77
N PRO A 3 -39.92 53.73 -23.63
CA PRO A 3 -40.77 53.57 -22.43
C PRO A 3 -41.95 52.53 -22.55
N LYS A 4 -42.46 52.17 -21.36
CA LYS A 4 -43.86 51.92 -20.90
C LYS A 4 -45.01 51.77 -21.91
N SER A 5 -45.87 50.75 -21.67
CA SER A 5 -47.32 50.89 -21.86
C SER A 5 -48.11 50.34 -20.66
N THR A 6 -48.71 51.25 -19.92
CA THR A 6 -49.79 51.10 -18.94
C THR A 6 -51.06 50.60 -19.65
N LYS A 7 -51.72 49.55 -19.14
CA LYS A 7 -53.11 49.23 -19.52
C LYS A 7 -54.07 49.46 -18.36
N LYS A 8 -55.09 50.25 -18.68
CA LYS A 8 -56.10 50.88 -17.85
C LYS A 8 -56.97 49.87 -17.11
N ARG A 9 -57.21 50.22 -15.85
CA ARG A 9 -58.26 49.77 -14.95
C ARG A 9 -59.62 50.16 -15.53
N ALA A 10 -60.50 49.19 -15.74
CA ALA A 10 -61.92 49.43 -15.98
C ALA A 10 -62.66 49.28 -14.64
N THR A 11 -63.31 50.36 -14.24
CA THR A 11 -64.15 50.45 -13.05
C THR A 11 -65.59 50.17 -13.47
N ALA A 12 -66.23 49.19 -12.83
CA ALA A 12 -67.68 48.99 -12.83
C ALA A 12 -68.18 49.05 -11.37
N PRO A 13 -69.45 49.43 -11.13
CA PRO A 13 -69.89 50.20 -9.96
C PRO A 13 -70.04 49.39 -8.66
N PRO A 14 -70.10 50.06 -7.49
CA PRO A 14 -70.19 49.40 -6.21
C PRO A 14 -71.61 48.84 -6.03
N THR A 15 -71.78 47.53 -6.19
CA THR A 15 -72.95 46.85 -5.68
C THR A 15 -72.84 46.87 -4.15
N GLN A 16 -73.67 47.70 -3.51
CA GLN A 16 -73.97 47.58 -2.09
C GLN A 16 -74.69 46.25 -1.87
N THR A 17 -73.92 45.17 -1.76
CA THR A 17 -74.37 43.93 -1.16
C THR A 17 -74.11 44.03 0.34
N THR A 18 -75.18 44.34 1.04
CA THR A 18 -75.48 43.95 2.42
C THR A 18 -74.44 43.01 3.05
N ILE A 19 -73.83 43.49 4.12
CA ILE A 19 -73.05 42.71 5.10
C ILE A 19 -73.95 41.55 5.56
N SER A 20 -73.81 40.39 4.93
CA SER A 20 -74.30 39.13 5.48
C SER A 20 -73.15 38.49 6.22
N ASP A 21 -73.34 38.25 7.52
CA ASP A 21 -72.47 37.52 8.42
C ASP A 21 -72.11 36.12 7.87
N SER A 22 -71.14 36.04 6.95
CA SER A 22 -70.43 34.80 6.70
C SER A 22 -69.50 34.58 7.88
N ARG A 23 -69.83 33.59 8.71
CA ARG A 23 -68.98 33.01 9.76
C ARG A 23 -67.67 32.46 9.15
N GLY A 24 -66.78 33.35 8.72
CA GLY A 24 -65.51 32.99 8.12
C GLY A 24 -64.56 32.42 9.16
N LEU A 25 -63.43 31.84 8.74
CA LEU A 25 -62.37 31.33 9.63
C LEU A 25 -62.04 32.33 10.76
N CYS A 26 -62.11 33.63 10.47
CA CYS A 26 -61.90 34.72 11.42
C CYS A 26 -63.05 34.97 12.42
N SER A 27 -64.11 34.15 12.47
CA SER A 27 -65.17 34.21 13.49
C SER A 27 -65.11 33.02 14.47
N LEU A 28 -64.22 32.05 14.24
CA LEU A 28 -64.03 30.90 15.13
C LEU A 28 -63.41 31.34 16.47
N PRO A 29 -63.80 30.73 17.60
CA PRO A 29 -63.07 30.86 18.87
C PRO A 29 -61.57 30.63 18.70
N THR A 30 -60.77 31.37 19.47
CA THR A 30 -59.31 31.35 19.39
C THR A 30 -58.76 29.93 19.55
N GLU A 31 -59.37 29.13 20.43
CA GLU A 31 -58.97 27.77 20.76
C GLU A 31 -59.10 26.83 19.56
N LEU A 32 -60.18 26.96 18.77
CA LEU A 32 -60.38 26.16 17.56
C LEU A 32 -59.42 26.57 16.44
N LEU A 33 -59.07 27.86 16.36
CA LEU A 33 -58.06 28.34 15.40
C LEU A 33 -56.66 27.83 15.75
N GLU A 34 -56.32 27.79 17.04
CA GLU A 34 -55.05 27.23 17.50
C GLU A 34 -54.94 25.74 17.19
N GLU A 35 -56.01 24.96 17.40
CA GLU A 35 -56.05 23.53 17.08
C GLU A 35 -55.89 23.28 15.58
N VAL A 36 -56.63 24.00 14.74
CA VAL A 36 -56.51 23.89 13.27
C VAL A 36 -55.09 24.20 12.81
N PHE A 37 -54.46 25.24 13.38
CA PHE A 37 -53.09 25.60 13.03
C PHE A 37 -52.05 24.55 13.49
N GLY A 38 -52.37 23.72 14.48
CA GLY A 38 -51.55 22.59 14.90
C GLY A 38 -51.35 21.50 13.82
N TYR A 39 -52.28 21.37 12.87
CA TYR A 39 -52.21 20.38 11.77
C TYR A 39 -51.56 20.92 10.49
N LEU A 40 -51.27 22.22 10.42
CA LEU A 40 -50.70 22.86 9.22
C LEU A 40 -49.17 22.79 9.22
N LYS A 41 -48.54 22.93 8.04
CA LYS A 41 -47.08 23.07 8.00
C LYS A 41 -46.69 24.45 8.54
N PRO A 42 -45.51 24.58 9.17
CA PRO A 42 -45.10 25.86 9.74
C PRO A 42 -45.03 27.01 8.72
N ILE A 43 -44.74 26.73 7.46
CA ILE A 43 -44.75 27.74 6.38
C ILE A 43 -46.16 28.27 6.11
N ASP A 44 -47.17 27.41 6.17
CA ASP A 44 -48.56 27.77 5.88
C ASP A 44 -49.10 28.66 7.01
N VAL A 45 -48.81 28.30 8.26
CA VAL A 45 -49.14 29.13 9.43
C VAL A 45 -48.44 30.49 9.40
N LEU A 46 -47.16 30.52 8.99
CA LEU A 46 -46.43 31.79 8.81
C LEU A 46 -47.01 32.68 7.72
N ASN A 47 -47.60 32.09 6.66
CA ASN A 47 -48.23 32.85 5.58
C ASN A 47 -49.63 33.35 5.98
N LEU A 48 -50.42 32.52 6.67
CA LEU A 48 -51.74 32.89 7.21
C LEU A 48 -51.65 34.05 8.21
N GLY A 49 -50.58 34.10 9.02
CA GLY A 49 -50.33 35.25 9.90
C GLY A 49 -50.10 36.58 9.16
N CYS A 50 -49.75 36.55 7.87
CA CYS A 50 -49.55 37.75 7.06
C CYS A 50 -50.83 38.21 6.34
N THR A 51 -51.91 37.43 6.36
CA THR A 51 -53.13 37.74 5.58
C THR A 51 -54.20 38.50 6.35
N ASN A 52 -54.21 38.46 7.69
CA ASN A 52 -55.25 39.09 8.52
C ASN A 52 -54.72 39.49 9.92
N VAL A 53 -55.15 40.64 10.45
CA VAL A 53 -54.74 41.19 11.77
C VAL A 53 -55.09 40.24 12.94
N ARG A 54 -56.27 39.60 12.91
CA ARG A 54 -56.68 38.60 13.91
C ARG A 54 -55.82 37.34 13.85
N LEU A 55 -55.40 36.90 12.65
CA LEU A 55 -54.49 35.75 12.52
C LEU A 55 -53.04 36.12 12.86
N ALA A 56 -52.67 37.39 12.66
CA ALA A 56 -51.37 37.91 13.08
C ALA A 56 -51.24 37.91 14.61
N SER A 57 -52.29 38.25 15.36
CA SER A 57 -52.28 38.19 16.83
C SER A 57 -52.18 36.75 17.37
N LEU A 58 -52.80 35.79 16.69
CA LEU A 58 -52.70 34.36 17.03
C LEU A 58 -51.35 33.72 16.67
N THR A 59 -50.62 34.31 15.73
CA THR A 59 -49.32 33.80 15.28
C THR A 59 -48.14 34.55 15.91
N THR A 60 -48.36 35.28 17.02
CA THR A 60 -47.28 35.94 17.78
C THR A 60 -46.20 34.95 18.23
N ALA A 61 -45.00 35.43 18.56
CA ALA A 61 -43.84 34.57 18.85
C ALA A 61 -44.06 33.64 20.06
N ASN A 62 -44.92 34.04 21.00
CA ASN A 62 -45.24 33.31 22.23
C ASN A 62 -46.51 32.46 22.11
N SER A 63 -47.10 32.37 20.92
CA SER A 63 -48.31 31.58 20.68
C SER A 63 -48.06 30.09 20.89
N ARG A 64 -49.03 29.41 21.52
CA ARG A 64 -49.02 27.96 21.76
C ARG A 64 -48.92 27.14 20.46
N ILE A 65 -49.40 27.69 19.35
CA ILE A 65 -49.31 27.08 18.01
C ILE A 65 -47.88 26.69 17.66
N TRP A 66 -46.91 27.55 17.99
CA TRP A 66 -45.51 27.27 17.68
C TRP A 66 -44.93 26.14 18.54
N SER A 67 -45.37 26.02 19.80
CA SER A 67 -45.02 24.89 20.66
C SER A 67 -45.53 23.57 20.10
N THR A 68 -46.80 23.53 19.69
CA THR A 68 -47.41 22.34 19.08
C THR A 68 -46.67 21.95 17.80
N LEU A 69 -46.44 22.88 16.88
CA LEU A 69 -45.75 22.62 15.62
C LEU A 69 -44.28 22.20 15.82
N TYR A 70 -43.60 22.76 16.81
CA TYR A 70 -42.23 22.41 17.15
C TYR A 70 -42.11 20.99 17.69
N GLN A 71 -43.06 20.58 18.56
CA GLN A 71 -43.15 19.23 19.10
C GLN A 71 -43.51 18.21 18.01
N SER A 72 -44.49 18.50 17.15
CA SER A 72 -44.87 17.65 16.01
C SER A 72 -43.72 17.44 15.02
N ALA A 73 -42.84 18.44 14.87
CA ALA A 73 -41.63 18.34 14.05
C ALA A 73 -40.48 17.54 14.72
N LYS A 74 -40.68 17.06 15.97
CA LYS A 74 -39.71 16.31 16.78
C LYS A 74 -38.33 16.98 16.89
N LEU A 75 -38.31 18.32 16.90
CA LEU A 75 -37.06 19.08 16.98
C LEU A 75 -36.48 19.03 18.40
N PRO A 76 -35.15 19.16 18.57
CA PRO A 76 -34.52 19.15 19.89
C PRO A 76 -35.10 20.23 20.82
N PRO A 77 -35.39 19.95 22.09
CA PRO A 77 -36.00 20.93 23.00
C PRO A 77 -35.09 22.15 23.21
N LEU A 78 -35.70 23.35 23.31
CA LEU A 78 -34.99 24.58 23.65
C LEU A 78 -34.83 24.67 25.17
N SER A 79 -33.62 24.92 25.67
CA SER A 79 -33.41 25.24 27.09
C SER A 79 -33.93 26.64 27.42
N ASN A 80 -34.09 26.97 28.71
CA ASN A 80 -34.49 28.30 29.15
C ASN A 80 -33.50 29.38 28.64
N SER A 81 -32.19 29.12 28.74
CA SER A 81 -31.14 30.01 28.24
C SER A 81 -31.15 30.14 26.71
N THR A 82 -31.52 29.08 25.98
CA THR A 82 -31.65 29.09 24.51
C THR A 82 -32.90 29.87 24.08
N THR A 83 -33.98 29.82 24.86
CA THR A 83 -35.25 30.50 24.57
C THR A 83 -35.12 32.02 24.71
N ALA A 84 -34.18 32.51 25.53
CA ALA A 84 -33.79 33.92 25.59
C ALA A 84 -33.13 34.42 24.29
N ILE A 85 -32.62 33.51 23.45
CA ILE A 85 -31.87 33.82 22.22
C ILE A 85 -32.73 33.58 20.98
N ILE A 86 -33.45 32.46 20.93
CA ILE A 86 -34.30 32.10 19.78
C ILE A 86 -35.64 31.52 20.24
N THR A 87 -36.72 31.96 19.58
CA THR A 87 -38.06 31.42 19.80
C THR A 87 -38.36 30.27 18.84
N GLN A 88 -39.27 29.37 19.23
CA GLN A 88 -39.72 28.25 18.39
C GLN A 88 -40.26 28.73 17.04
N LYS A 89 -41.04 29.83 17.02
CA LYS A 89 -41.49 30.50 15.78
C LYS A 89 -40.31 30.83 14.86
N LYS A 90 -39.23 31.39 15.41
CA LYS A 90 -38.04 31.78 14.64
C LYS A 90 -37.31 30.56 14.10
N VAL A 91 -37.15 29.48 14.88
CA VAL A 91 -36.56 28.22 14.41
C VAL A 91 -37.36 27.66 13.23
N LEU A 92 -38.68 27.51 13.40
CA LEU A 92 -39.58 26.99 12.38
C LEU A 92 -39.56 27.87 11.11
N ALA A 93 -39.55 29.20 11.28
CA ALA A 93 -39.41 30.12 10.16
C ALA A 93 -38.08 29.95 9.42
N LEU A 94 -36.97 29.76 10.12
CA LEU A 94 -35.64 29.59 9.52
C LEU A 94 -35.51 28.26 8.78
N ILE A 95 -36.17 27.19 9.22
CA ILE A 95 -36.11 25.89 8.55
C ILE A 95 -37.13 25.74 7.41
N SER A 96 -38.28 26.40 7.48
CA SER A 96 -39.41 26.13 6.55
C SER A 96 -39.46 27.04 5.31
N ARG A 97 -39.08 28.32 5.38
CA ARG A 97 -39.05 29.19 4.18
C ARG A 97 -37.82 28.94 3.27
N VAL A 98 -37.85 29.50 2.07
CA VAL A 98 -36.73 29.50 1.11
C VAL A 98 -36.38 30.94 0.77
N GLY A 99 -35.09 31.28 0.75
CA GLY A 99 -34.60 32.60 0.35
C GLY A 99 -33.51 33.16 1.25
N CYS A 100 -32.62 33.95 0.67
CA CYS A 100 -31.58 34.65 1.40
C CYS A 100 -32.14 35.97 1.97
N THR A 101 -31.74 36.31 3.20
CA THR A 101 -32.14 37.57 3.84
C THR A 101 -31.48 38.79 3.19
N SER A 102 -30.33 38.61 2.52
CA SER A 102 -29.52 39.73 1.99
C SER A 102 -29.54 39.85 0.47
N CYS A 103 -30.15 38.89 -0.25
CA CYS A 103 -30.21 38.90 -1.72
C CYS A 103 -31.39 38.04 -2.24
N PRO A 104 -31.79 38.14 -3.51
CA PRO A 104 -32.92 37.36 -4.06
C PRO A 104 -32.61 35.87 -4.29
N ALA A 105 -31.42 35.38 -3.92
CA ALA A 105 -31.04 33.98 -4.11
C ALA A 105 -31.90 33.03 -3.26
N LYS A 106 -32.36 31.93 -3.88
CA LYS A 106 -33.04 30.84 -3.17
C LYS A 106 -32.02 30.03 -2.36
N THR A 107 -32.17 29.99 -1.05
CA THR A 107 -31.35 29.16 -0.16
C THR A 107 -32.19 28.55 0.96
N LYS A 108 -31.84 27.32 1.35
CA LYS A 108 -32.32 26.64 2.56
C LYS A 108 -31.29 26.66 3.69
N GLN A 109 -30.09 27.22 3.44
CA GLN A 109 -29.02 27.27 4.42
C GLN A 109 -29.31 28.35 5.47
N VAL A 110 -29.27 27.93 6.73
CA VAL A 110 -29.41 28.80 7.90
C VAL A 110 -28.04 28.99 8.51
N ASN A 111 -27.62 30.24 8.68
CA ASN A 111 -26.48 30.56 9.52
C ASN A 111 -26.99 30.77 10.95
N TRP A 112 -26.85 29.72 11.76
CA TRP A 112 -27.31 29.70 13.15
C TRP A 112 -26.53 30.63 14.08
N LYS A 113 -25.34 31.09 13.69
CA LYS A 113 -24.59 32.09 14.49
C LYS A 113 -25.24 33.47 14.48
N ILE A 114 -25.99 33.79 13.42
CA ILE A 114 -26.60 35.10 13.19
C ILE A 114 -28.13 35.02 13.02
N LEU A 115 -28.70 33.82 13.17
CA LEU A 115 -30.14 33.53 13.06
C LEU A 115 -30.81 34.02 11.77
N LYS A 116 -30.09 33.93 10.64
CA LYS A 116 -30.55 34.33 9.30
C LYS A 116 -30.29 33.24 8.27
N ARG A 117 -31.08 33.26 7.18
CA ARG A 117 -30.78 32.48 5.99
C ARG A 117 -29.87 33.28 5.07
N VAL A 118 -28.69 32.76 4.81
CA VAL A 118 -27.70 33.41 3.94
C VAL A 118 -27.25 32.41 2.88
N CYS A 119 -27.13 32.86 1.63
CA CYS A 119 -26.49 32.06 0.60
C CYS A 119 -24.98 32.05 0.82
N ALA A 120 -24.26 31.14 0.16
CA ALA A 120 -22.80 31.03 0.30
C ALA A 120 -22.07 32.36 0.04
N LYS A 121 -22.54 33.16 -0.93
CA LYS A 121 -21.98 34.48 -1.25
C LYS A 121 -22.20 35.48 -0.12
N CYS A 122 -23.44 35.65 0.36
CA CYS A 122 -23.74 36.58 1.45
C CYS A 122 -23.15 36.13 2.79
N LYS A 123 -22.92 34.84 3.01
CA LYS A 123 -22.27 34.32 4.23
C LYS A 123 -20.86 34.88 4.42
N ARG A 124 -20.11 35.14 3.33
CA ARG A 124 -18.75 35.71 3.38
C ARG A 124 -18.74 37.21 3.70
N LEU A 125 -19.84 37.90 3.45
CA LEU A 125 -19.97 39.35 3.64
C LEU A 125 -20.53 39.73 5.01
N ASP A 126 -21.13 38.77 5.72
CA ASP A 126 -21.82 39.02 6.98
C ASP A 126 -20.81 39.00 8.15
N LYS A 127 -20.35 40.18 8.59
CA LYS A 127 -19.43 40.37 9.73
C LYS A 127 -20.14 40.43 11.10
N ALA A 128 -21.42 40.04 11.17
CA ALA A 128 -22.20 40.14 12.40
C ALA A 128 -21.57 39.34 13.55
N ARG A 129 -21.57 39.93 14.76
CA ARG A 129 -21.05 39.27 15.97
C ARG A 129 -21.83 37.96 16.21
N PRO A 130 -21.15 36.83 16.44
CA PRO A 130 -21.81 35.57 16.71
C PRO A 130 -22.58 35.65 18.03
N VAL A 131 -23.72 34.95 18.10
CA VAL A 131 -24.39 34.69 19.38
C VAL A 131 -23.46 33.82 20.24
N VAL A 132 -22.95 34.37 21.35
CA VAL A 132 -22.04 33.66 22.27
C VAL A 132 -22.84 33.12 23.45
N ASN A 133 -23.31 31.88 23.32
CA ASN A 133 -23.88 31.10 24.41
C ASN A 133 -23.59 29.61 24.17
N LEU A 134 -23.01 28.95 25.17
CA LEU A 134 -22.58 27.55 25.07
C LEU A 134 -23.77 26.59 24.87
N GLU A 135 -24.85 26.77 25.64
CA GLU A 135 -26.07 25.95 25.52
C GLU A 135 -26.75 26.10 24.16
N PHE A 136 -26.82 27.34 23.64
CA PHE A 136 -27.36 27.59 22.30
C PHE A 136 -26.52 26.89 21.23
N SER A 137 -25.19 26.94 21.35
CA SER A 137 -24.26 26.26 20.43
C SER A 137 -24.45 24.74 20.47
N GLN A 138 -24.58 24.15 21.66
CA GLN A 138 -24.89 22.73 21.85
C GLN A 138 -26.26 22.35 21.27
N TRP A 139 -27.28 23.20 21.41
CA TRP A 139 -28.59 22.98 20.79
C TRP A 139 -28.52 23.02 19.25
N VAL A 140 -27.77 23.95 18.66
CA VAL A 140 -27.56 24.01 17.20
C VAL A 140 -26.90 22.73 16.68
N LEU A 141 -25.92 22.19 17.41
CA LEU A 141 -25.28 20.91 17.06
C LEU A 141 -26.29 19.76 17.07
N ARG A 142 -27.15 19.66 18.10
CA ARG A 142 -28.22 18.65 18.15
C ARG A 142 -29.20 18.78 16.99
N LEU A 143 -29.56 20.00 16.60
CA LEU A 143 -30.45 20.26 15.45
C LEU A 143 -29.80 19.85 14.12
N GLN A 144 -28.49 20.08 13.96
CA GLN A 144 -27.74 19.64 12.78
C GLN A 144 -27.65 18.12 12.71
N GLN A 145 -27.38 17.45 13.84
CA GLN A 145 -27.37 15.99 13.95
C GLN A 145 -28.72 15.36 13.58
N PHE A 146 -29.83 15.92 14.08
CA PHE A 146 -31.18 15.46 13.73
C PHE A 146 -31.46 15.53 12.22
N LYS A 147 -31.06 16.64 11.57
CA LYS A 147 -31.20 16.79 10.10
C LYS A 147 -30.36 15.78 9.34
N TYR A 148 -29.15 15.51 9.83
CA TYR A 148 -28.27 14.52 9.24
C TYR A 148 -28.87 13.10 9.32
N GLN A 149 -29.37 12.70 10.50
CA GLN A 149 -30.00 11.40 10.71
C GLN A 149 -31.23 11.20 9.80
N SER A 150 -32.09 12.21 9.66
CA SER A 150 -33.28 12.13 8.79
C SER A 150 -32.92 12.01 7.30
N GLU A 151 -31.88 12.71 6.82
CA GLU A 151 -31.39 12.55 5.44
C GLU A 151 -30.70 11.20 5.21
N ASP A 152 -29.96 10.70 6.20
CA ASP A 152 -29.35 9.36 6.15
C ASP A 152 -30.41 8.25 6.05
N GLU A 153 -31.46 8.32 6.88
CA GLU A 153 -32.61 7.41 6.79
C GLU A 153 -33.28 7.47 5.41
N ARG A 154 -33.44 8.67 4.83
CA ARG A 154 -33.99 8.84 3.49
C ARG A 154 -33.10 8.19 2.42
N ARG A 155 -31.78 8.38 2.50
CA ARG A 155 -30.81 7.74 1.59
C ARG A 155 -30.86 6.23 1.70
N LYS A 156 -30.88 5.69 2.93
CA LYS A 156 -31.01 4.25 3.19
C LYS A 156 -32.29 3.67 2.57
N ARG A 157 -33.43 4.35 2.70
CA ARG A 157 -34.69 3.94 2.06
C ARG A 157 -34.62 3.93 0.54
N LEU A 158 -34.04 4.97 -0.07
CA LEU A 158 -33.88 5.03 -1.53
C LEU A 158 -32.96 3.92 -2.06
N GLU A 159 -31.89 3.62 -1.32
CA GLU A 159 -30.97 2.54 -1.66
C GLU A 159 -31.63 1.16 -1.54
N GLU A 160 -32.47 0.95 -0.54
CA GLU A 160 -33.22 -0.29 -0.39
C GLU A 160 -34.23 -0.51 -1.54
N ILE A 161 -34.88 0.57 -2.00
CA ILE A 161 -35.75 0.52 -3.18
C ILE A 161 -34.95 0.12 -4.43
N ARG A 162 -33.75 0.66 -4.62
CA ARG A 162 -32.87 0.30 -5.75
C ARG A 162 -32.42 -1.16 -5.69
N ARG A 163 -32.02 -1.65 -4.52
CA ARG A 163 -31.65 -3.07 -4.33
C ARG A 163 -32.81 -4.01 -4.63
N THR A 164 -33.99 -3.69 -4.12
CA THR A 164 -35.21 -4.47 -4.38
C THR A 164 -35.53 -4.48 -5.87
N ARG A 165 -35.49 -3.31 -6.52
CA ARG A 165 -35.70 -3.20 -7.97
C ARG A 165 -34.70 -4.02 -8.77
N ARG A 166 -33.40 -3.97 -8.43
CA ARG A 166 -32.36 -4.77 -9.08
C ARG A 166 -32.68 -6.27 -8.99
N ARG A 167 -33.04 -6.73 -7.79
CA ARG A 167 -33.42 -8.13 -7.54
C ARG A 167 -34.65 -8.53 -8.35
N ASP A 168 -35.68 -7.69 -8.39
CA ASP A 168 -36.92 -7.95 -9.12
C ASP A 168 -36.69 -8.06 -10.63
N ILE A 169 -35.84 -7.20 -11.21
CA ILE A 169 -35.49 -7.27 -12.63
C ILE A 169 -34.77 -8.58 -12.92
N ILE A 170 -33.76 -8.95 -12.12
CA ILE A 170 -33.02 -10.22 -12.27
C ILE A 170 -33.98 -11.41 -12.21
N ASN A 171 -34.83 -11.47 -11.18
CA ASN A 171 -35.77 -12.58 -10.98
C ASN A 171 -36.76 -12.72 -12.15
N ARG A 172 -37.26 -11.62 -12.70
CA ARG A 172 -38.19 -11.67 -13.83
C ARG A 172 -37.52 -12.13 -15.12
N PHE A 173 -36.26 -11.77 -15.36
CA PHE A 173 -35.48 -12.27 -16.49
C PHE A 173 -35.07 -13.74 -16.32
N ALA A 174 -34.74 -14.16 -15.10
CA ALA A 174 -34.46 -15.56 -14.77
C ALA A 174 -35.69 -16.48 -14.91
N ALA A 175 -36.90 -15.92 -14.79
CA ALA A 175 -38.16 -16.65 -14.98
C ALA A 175 -38.67 -16.66 -16.44
N MET A 176 -37.92 -16.08 -17.39
CA MET A 176 -38.25 -16.17 -18.82
C MET A 176 -37.92 -17.55 -19.40
N ASP A 177 -38.44 -17.84 -20.59
CA ASP A 177 -38.08 -19.02 -21.38
C ASP A 177 -37.48 -18.58 -22.72
N PRO A 178 -36.17 -18.78 -22.96
CA PRO A 178 -35.19 -19.35 -22.04
C PRO A 178 -34.81 -18.39 -20.88
N PRO A 179 -34.37 -18.91 -19.73
CA PRO A 179 -34.00 -18.10 -18.58
C PRO A 179 -32.74 -17.28 -18.86
N ILE A 180 -32.77 -16.00 -18.49
CA ILE A 180 -31.62 -15.09 -18.63
C ILE A 180 -30.90 -14.97 -17.28
N SER A 181 -29.64 -15.41 -17.23
CA SER A 181 -28.84 -15.37 -16.01
C SER A 181 -28.50 -13.94 -15.57
N SER A 182 -28.21 -13.77 -14.28
CA SER A 182 -27.71 -12.50 -13.74
C SER A 182 -26.43 -12.04 -14.42
N ASP A 183 -25.57 -12.98 -14.83
CA ASP A 183 -24.25 -12.67 -15.39
C ASP A 183 -24.38 -12.04 -16.78
N ILE A 184 -25.33 -12.51 -17.60
CA ILE A 184 -25.66 -11.87 -18.88
C ILE A 184 -26.14 -10.43 -18.64
N LEU A 185 -27.03 -10.23 -17.67
CA LEU A 185 -27.61 -8.92 -17.38
C LEU A 185 -26.57 -7.93 -16.83
N ILE A 186 -25.73 -8.36 -15.89
CA ILE A 186 -24.71 -7.51 -15.27
C ILE A 186 -23.71 -7.00 -16.32
N ASN A 187 -23.45 -7.78 -17.37
CA ASN A 187 -22.58 -7.39 -18.48
C ASN A 187 -23.27 -6.53 -19.56
N CYS A 188 -24.57 -6.25 -19.44
CA CYS A 188 -25.27 -5.30 -20.32
C CYS A 188 -25.09 -3.87 -19.80
N GLU A 189 -24.55 -2.96 -20.62
CA GLU A 189 -24.33 -1.56 -20.24
C GLU A 189 -25.62 -0.84 -19.81
N GLY A 190 -26.75 -1.20 -20.43
CA GLY A 190 -28.06 -0.64 -20.10
C GLY A 190 -28.62 -1.11 -18.76
N PHE A 191 -28.08 -2.18 -18.17
CA PHE A 191 -28.65 -2.80 -16.98
C PHE A 191 -28.46 -1.94 -15.73
N SER A 192 -27.28 -1.37 -15.53
CA SER A 192 -27.00 -0.43 -14.42
C SER A 192 -28.00 0.75 -14.41
N LYS A 193 -28.24 1.33 -15.60
CA LYS A 193 -29.21 2.42 -15.80
C LYS A 193 -30.65 1.97 -15.53
N ALA A 194 -30.99 0.71 -15.74
CA ALA A 194 -32.35 0.19 -15.57
C ALA A 194 -32.80 0.12 -14.10
N TRP A 195 -31.86 -0.07 -13.15
CA TRP A 195 -32.16 -0.20 -11.72
C TRP A 195 -31.71 0.97 -10.82
N ASP A 196 -30.97 1.95 -11.35
CA ASP A 196 -30.53 3.14 -10.58
C ASP A 196 -31.71 4.07 -10.14
N PHE A 197 -32.86 3.97 -10.79
CA PHE A 197 -34.05 4.72 -10.42
C PHE A 197 -34.74 4.14 -9.17
N ALA A 198 -34.87 4.96 -8.12
CA ALA A 198 -35.57 4.60 -6.88
C ALA A 198 -37.11 4.67 -7.03
N VAL A 199 -37.67 3.91 -7.99
CA VAL A 199 -39.11 3.74 -8.18
C VAL A 199 -39.48 2.25 -8.29
N PRO A 200 -40.65 1.82 -7.79
CA PRO A 200 -41.10 0.42 -7.89
C PRO A 200 -41.17 -0.09 -9.34
N LEU A 201 -40.92 -1.38 -9.53
CA LEU A 201 -40.94 -2.03 -10.83
C LEU A 201 -42.38 -2.39 -11.26
N THR A 202 -42.96 -1.63 -12.18
CA THR A 202 -44.26 -1.95 -12.81
C THR A 202 -44.07 -2.79 -14.07
N ASN A 203 -45.13 -3.48 -14.53
CA ASN A 203 -45.06 -4.27 -15.77
C ASN A 203 -44.71 -3.41 -16.99
N ARG A 204 -45.24 -2.19 -17.10
CA ARG A 204 -44.90 -1.25 -18.17
C ARG A 204 -43.42 -0.86 -18.14
N ILE A 205 -42.87 -0.59 -16.96
CA ILE A 205 -41.45 -0.28 -16.79
C ILE A 205 -40.61 -1.49 -17.20
N PHE A 206 -41.00 -2.68 -16.77
CA PHE A 206 -40.30 -3.91 -17.13
C PHE A 206 -40.31 -4.18 -18.63
N SER A 207 -41.44 -4.02 -19.34
CA SER A 207 -41.48 -4.17 -20.80
C SER A 207 -40.57 -3.19 -21.54
N ASN A 208 -40.42 -1.96 -21.04
CA ASN A 208 -39.47 -0.99 -21.61
C ASN A 208 -38.02 -1.41 -21.35
N ILE A 209 -37.72 -1.95 -20.17
CA ILE A 209 -36.39 -2.52 -19.85
C ILE A 209 -36.08 -3.68 -20.78
N VAL A 210 -37.02 -4.60 -20.99
CA VAL A 210 -36.88 -5.73 -21.92
C VAL A 210 -36.57 -5.25 -23.34
N ARG A 211 -37.34 -4.30 -23.87
CA ARG A 211 -37.08 -3.73 -25.21
C ARG A 211 -35.71 -3.07 -25.30
N SER A 212 -35.30 -2.36 -24.25
CA SER A 212 -34.01 -1.66 -24.19
C SER A 212 -32.82 -2.61 -24.07
N LEU A 213 -32.97 -3.72 -23.34
CA LEU A 213 -31.88 -4.66 -23.09
C LEU A 213 -31.81 -5.78 -24.13
N GLY A 214 -32.89 -6.08 -24.86
CA GLY A 214 -32.97 -7.19 -25.82
C GLY A 214 -31.76 -7.30 -26.75
N PRO A 215 -31.34 -6.24 -27.47
CA PRO A 215 -30.16 -6.30 -28.33
C PRO A 215 -28.86 -6.63 -27.59
N GLN A 216 -28.66 -6.05 -26.39
CA GLN A 216 -27.47 -6.30 -25.56
C GLN A 216 -27.49 -7.72 -24.99
N ILE A 217 -28.68 -8.21 -24.60
CA ILE A 217 -28.88 -9.59 -24.14
C ILE A 217 -28.55 -10.57 -25.28
N LYS A 218 -29.01 -10.31 -26.52
CA LYS A 218 -28.66 -11.13 -27.69
C LYS A 218 -27.16 -11.21 -27.87
N GLU A 219 -26.48 -10.07 -27.91
CA GLU A 219 -25.03 -10.00 -28.08
C GLU A 219 -24.30 -10.81 -26.99
N ARG A 220 -24.66 -10.60 -25.72
CA ARG A 220 -24.06 -11.33 -24.59
C ARG A 220 -24.34 -12.84 -24.63
N ARG A 221 -25.56 -13.24 -25.02
CA ARG A 221 -25.91 -14.66 -25.21
C ARG A 221 -25.11 -15.30 -26.34
N ILE A 222 -24.94 -14.62 -27.48
CA ILE A 222 -24.15 -15.13 -28.61
C ILE A 222 -22.69 -15.32 -28.17
N ILE A 223 -22.11 -14.34 -27.46
CA ILE A 223 -20.76 -14.43 -26.92
C ILE A 223 -20.63 -15.65 -25.98
N GLN A 224 -21.59 -15.85 -25.07
CA GLN A 224 -21.60 -16.99 -24.15
C GLN A 224 -21.73 -18.32 -24.89
N ALA A 225 -22.69 -18.44 -25.81
CA ALA A 225 -22.91 -19.67 -26.59
C ALA A 225 -21.69 -20.02 -27.47
N SER A 226 -21.04 -19.01 -28.05
CA SER A 226 -19.81 -19.19 -28.82
C SER A 226 -18.67 -19.76 -27.98
N ARG A 227 -18.55 -19.30 -26.73
CA ARG A 227 -17.55 -19.81 -25.77
C ARG A 227 -17.84 -21.23 -25.34
N GLU A 228 -19.08 -21.51 -24.91
CA GLU A 228 -19.47 -22.85 -24.49
C GLU A 228 -19.26 -23.86 -25.63
N SER A 229 -19.60 -23.47 -26.86
CA SER A 229 -19.37 -24.28 -28.05
C SER A 229 -17.88 -24.51 -28.31
N TYR A 230 -17.05 -23.47 -28.15
CA TYR A 230 -15.60 -23.61 -28.30
C TYR A 230 -15.00 -24.48 -27.21
N LEU A 231 -15.43 -24.35 -25.95
CA LEU A 231 -14.94 -25.19 -24.85
C LEU A 231 -15.33 -26.66 -25.03
N ARG A 232 -16.51 -26.95 -25.58
CA ARG A 232 -16.90 -28.32 -25.96
C ARG A 232 -16.02 -28.87 -27.07
N LEU A 233 -15.79 -28.08 -28.13
CA LEU A 233 -14.87 -28.44 -29.20
C LEU A 233 -13.44 -28.67 -28.66
N PHE A 234 -12.98 -27.79 -27.77
CA PHE A 234 -11.67 -27.89 -27.12
C PHE A 234 -11.55 -29.16 -26.29
N ALA A 235 -12.55 -29.48 -25.46
CA ALA A 235 -12.57 -30.70 -24.65
C ALA A 235 -12.54 -31.96 -25.54
N ALA A 236 -13.35 -32.00 -26.60
CA ALA A 236 -13.35 -33.10 -27.58
C ALA A 236 -12.02 -33.18 -28.36
N ALA A 237 -11.42 -32.04 -28.68
CA ALA A 237 -10.12 -31.98 -29.34
C ALA A 237 -8.99 -32.43 -28.41
N MET A 238 -9.07 -32.18 -27.11
CA MET A 238 -8.02 -32.52 -26.13
C MET A 238 -8.27 -33.86 -25.41
N GLU A 239 -9.26 -34.64 -25.84
CA GLU A 239 -9.56 -35.95 -25.28
C GLU A 239 -8.31 -36.86 -25.22
N GLY A 240 -8.05 -37.43 -24.03
CA GLY A 240 -6.89 -38.27 -23.74
C GLY A 240 -5.63 -37.51 -23.28
N ILE A 241 -5.64 -36.18 -23.28
CA ILE A 241 -4.54 -35.35 -22.77
C ILE A 241 -4.77 -35.01 -21.30
N SER A 242 -3.69 -35.00 -20.51
CA SER A 242 -3.74 -34.67 -19.08
C SER A 242 -4.40 -33.31 -18.82
N HIS A 243 -5.21 -33.22 -17.74
CA HIS A 243 -5.90 -32.00 -17.34
C HIS A 243 -4.96 -30.79 -17.22
N HIS A 244 -3.71 -30.98 -16.76
CA HIS A 244 -2.72 -29.89 -16.65
C HIS A 244 -2.45 -29.19 -17.97
N TRP A 245 -2.49 -29.93 -19.09
CA TRP A 245 -2.30 -29.40 -20.43
C TRP A 245 -3.56 -28.75 -21.01
N THR A 246 -4.73 -29.01 -20.43
CA THR A 246 -6.02 -28.47 -20.87
C THR A 246 -6.54 -27.34 -19.98
N ALA A 247 -6.05 -27.24 -18.73
CA ALA A 247 -6.56 -26.34 -17.69
C ALA A 247 -6.40 -24.85 -18.00
N TYR A 248 -5.56 -24.48 -18.96
CA TYR A 248 -5.39 -23.08 -19.35
C TYR A 248 -6.61 -22.51 -20.05
N MET A 249 -7.42 -23.36 -20.68
CA MET A 249 -8.57 -22.93 -21.47
C MET A 249 -9.81 -22.94 -20.57
N THR A 250 -10.01 -21.83 -19.86
CA THR A 250 -11.19 -21.60 -19.01
C THR A 250 -12.10 -20.54 -19.62
N MET A 251 -13.32 -20.43 -19.07
CA MET A 251 -14.25 -19.36 -19.42
C MET A 251 -13.63 -17.96 -19.24
N ASP A 252 -12.80 -17.77 -18.21
CA ASP A 252 -12.14 -16.51 -17.90
C ASP A 252 -10.90 -16.26 -18.77
N ALA A 253 -10.12 -17.30 -19.07
CA ALA A 253 -8.94 -17.19 -19.94
C ALA A 253 -9.30 -16.74 -21.36
N PHE A 254 -10.49 -17.13 -21.83
CA PHE A 254 -11.04 -16.74 -23.12
C PHE A 254 -11.26 -15.21 -23.24
N HIS A 255 -11.59 -14.52 -22.14
CA HIS A 255 -11.85 -13.08 -22.14
C HIS A 255 -10.59 -12.22 -22.30
N ALA A 256 -9.46 -12.72 -21.83
CA ALA A 256 -8.27 -11.91 -21.69
C ALA A 256 -7.61 -11.52 -23.03
N ARG A 257 -8.02 -12.13 -24.17
CA ARG A 257 -7.30 -12.07 -25.47
C ARG A 257 -5.80 -11.94 -25.24
N SER A 258 -5.26 -12.74 -24.32
CA SER A 258 -3.89 -12.54 -23.87
C SER A 258 -3.01 -13.09 -24.97
N GLY A 259 -2.65 -12.22 -25.91
CA GLY A 259 -1.73 -12.53 -27.01
C GLY A 259 -0.37 -13.05 -26.54
N LYS A 260 -0.14 -13.13 -25.23
CA LYS A 260 1.04 -13.70 -24.59
C LYS A 260 0.97 -15.23 -24.40
N ILE A 261 -0.20 -15.87 -24.43
CA ILE A 261 -0.34 -17.28 -24.02
C ILE A 261 -0.74 -18.20 -25.20
N ASN A 262 -1.62 -17.74 -26.09
CA ASN A 262 -2.07 -18.56 -27.22
C ASN A 262 -1.18 -18.34 -28.46
N SER A 263 -0.95 -19.40 -29.23
CA SER A 263 -0.22 -19.30 -30.50
C SER A 263 -1.03 -18.53 -31.54
N ASP A 264 -0.38 -17.93 -32.56
CA ASP A 264 -1.09 -17.21 -33.62
C ASP A 264 -2.04 -18.14 -34.41
N LYS A 265 -1.66 -19.41 -34.58
CA LYS A 265 -2.52 -20.44 -35.20
C LYS A 265 -3.77 -20.71 -34.35
N GLU A 266 -3.61 -20.81 -33.03
CA GLU A 266 -4.72 -21.02 -32.10
C GLU A 266 -5.67 -19.81 -32.11
N ILE A 267 -5.14 -18.58 -32.07
CA ILE A 267 -5.95 -17.35 -32.11
C ILE A 267 -6.71 -17.23 -33.43
N ALA A 268 -6.05 -17.51 -34.57
CA ALA A 268 -6.69 -17.49 -35.87
C ALA A 268 -7.82 -18.54 -35.96
N PHE A 269 -7.57 -19.75 -35.46
CA PHE A 269 -8.57 -20.82 -35.41
C PHE A 269 -9.77 -20.44 -34.51
N MET A 270 -9.50 -19.90 -33.32
CA MET A 270 -10.53 -19.38 -32.42
C MET A 270 -11.38 -18.32 -33.14
N GLY A 271 -10.76 -17.33 -33.78
CA GLY A 271 -11.47 -16.29 -34.53
C GLY A 271 -12.42 -16.88 -35.58
N LYS A 272 -11.89 -17.76 -36.45
CA LYS A 272 -12.66 -18.46 -37.48
C LYS A 272 -13.85 -19.24 -36.91
N PHE A 273 -13.65 -19.97 -35.80
CA PHE A 273 -14.73 -20.74 -35.17
C PHE A 273 -15.80 -19.83 -34.55
N LEU A 274 -15.41 -18.72 -33.92
CA LEU A 274 -16.35 -17.79 -33.32
C LEU A 274 -17.18 -17.03 -34.36
N GLU A 275 -16.58 -16.68 -35.50
CA GLU A 275 -17.30 -16.14 -36.65
C GLU A 275 -18.36 -17.13 -37.14
N TYR A 276 -18.00 -18.41 -37.30
CA TYR A 276 -18.95 -19.46 -37.64
C TYR A 276 -20.13 -19.56 -36.65
N VAL A 277 -19.87 -19.57 -35.33
CA VAL A 277 -20.97 -19.61 -34.34
C VAL A 277 -21.83 -18.35 -34.41
N THR A 278 -21.20 -17.19 -34.56
CA THR A 278 -21.90 -15.90 -34.65
C THR A 278 -22.82 -15.87 -35.87
N ASP A 279 -22.35 -16.35 -37.02
CA ASP A 279 -23.13 -16.41 -38.25
C ASP A 279 -24.32 -17.36 -38.11
N GLN A 280 -24.14 -18.52 -37.47
CA GLN A 280 -25.24 -19.47 -37.19
C GLN A 280 -26.31 -18.88 -36.27
N LEU A 281 -25.95 -17.96 -35.37
CA LEU A 281 -26.86 -17.34 -34.41
C LEU A 281 -27.32 -15.93 -34.84
N ALA A 282 -26.86 -15.41 -35.98
CA ALA A 282 -27.14 -14.04 -36.41
C ALA A 282 -28.64 -13.79 -36.59
N THR A 283 -29.37 -14.80 -37.10
CA THR A 283 -30.82 -14.73 -37.35
C THR A 283 -31.68 -15.04 -36.13
N SER A 284 -31.11 -15.53 -35.02
CA SER A 284 -31.87 -15.83 -33.79
C SER A 284 -32.30 -14.56 -33.07
N GLU A 285 -33.54 -14.50 -32.58
CA GLU A 285 -33.98 -13.43 -31.71
C GLU A 285 -33.37 -13.55 -30.31
N TRP A 286 -33.34 -12.44 -29.57
CA TRP A 286 -32.78 -12.42 -28.20
C TRP A 286 -33.56 -13.32 -27.22
N SER A 287 -34.82 -13.65 -27.56
CA SER A 287 -35.73 -14.50 -26.80
C SER A 287 -35.76 -15.95 -27.29
N ASP A 288 -35.05 -16.30 -28.36
CA ASP A 288 -35.10 -17.67 -28.90
C ASP A 288 -34.25 -18.62 -28.06
N VAL A 289 -34.62 -19.90 -28.07
CA VAL A 289 -33.74 -20.99 -27.65
C VAL A 289 -32.71 -21.19 -28.76
N PHE A 290 -31.42 -21.04 -28.44
CA PHE A 290 -30.36 -21.18 -29.45
C PHE A 290 -30.20 -22.65 -29.87
N PRO A 291 -29.97 -22.92 -31.16
CA PRO A 291 -29.70 -24.27 -31.65
C PRO A 291 -28.40 -24.82 -31.07
N VAL A 292 -28.31 -26.14 -30.98
CA VAL A 292 -27.05 -26.81 -30.64
C VAL A 292 -26.10 -26.65 -31.81
N ILE A 293 -24.94 -26.05 -31.58
CA ILE A 293 -23.94 -25.85 -32.62
C ILE A 293 -23.18 -27.16 -32.88
N ASP A 294 -23.22 -27.63 -34.12
CA ASP A 294 -22.38 -28.74 -34.58
C ASP A 294 -20.96 -28.25 -34.86
N PHE A 295 -20.00 -28.75 -34.07
CA PHE A 295 -18.58 -28.45 -34.19
C PHE A 295 -17.77 -29.60 -34.83
N ASN A 296 -18.40 -30.71 -35.20
CA ASN A 296 -17.71 -31.86 -35.81
C ASN A 296 -16.87 -31.50 -37.05
N PRO A 297 -17.29 -30.58 -37.95
CA PRO A 297 -16.48 -30.18 -39.11
C PRO A 297 -15.13 -29.57 -38.73
N TYR A 298 -15.02 -29.00 -37.53
CA TYR A 298 -13.81 -28.33 -37.04
C TYR A 298 -12.95 -29.22 -36.13
N LEU A 299 -13.42 -30.41 -35.75
CA LEU A 299 -12.73 -31.25 -34.75
C LEU A 299 -11.35 -31.72 -35.22
N ALA A 300 -11.19 -32.09 -36.50
CA ALA A 300 -9.90 -32.51 -37.03
C ALA A 300 -8.88 -31.36 -37.06
N GLU A 301 -9.32 -30.17 -37.47
CA GLU A 301 -8.49 -28.96 -37.46
C GLU A 301 -8.12 -28.56 -36.03
N ALA A 302 -9.09 -28.62 -35.10
CA ALA A 302 -8.89 -28.36 -33.68
C ALA A 302 -7.86 -29.30 -33.07
N ARG A 303 -7.95 -30.61 -33.32
CA ARG A 303 -6.97 -31.60 -32.83
C ARG A 303 -5.57 -31.26 -33.33
N ARG A 304 -5.41 -30.96 -34.62
CA ARG A 304 -4.12 -30.63 -35.22
C ARG A 304 -3.49 -29.37 -34.59
N ILE A 305 -4.29 -28.34 -34.29
CA ILE A 305 -3.78 -27.05 -33.78
C ILE A 305 -3.56 -27.10 -32.28
N LEU A 306 -4.55 -27.60 -31.52
CA LEU A 306 -4.55 -27.54 -30.06
C LEU A 306 -3.60 -28.55 -29.42
N ARG A 307 -3.38 -29.71 -30.05
CA ARG A 307 -2.45 -30.74 -29.56
C ARG A 307 -1.00 -30.47 -29.90
N GLU A 308 -0.72 -29.60 -30.89
CA GLU A 308 0.63 -29.35 -31.42
C GLU A 308 1.66 -29.06 -30.31
N SER A 309 1.29 -28.26 -29.30
CA SER A 309 2.21 -27.90 -28.20
C SER A 309 2.50 -29.08 -27.26
N TYR A 310 1.49 -29.91 -26.98
CA TYR A 310 1.63 -31.09 -26.13
C TYR A 310 2.45 -32.18 -26.84
N GLU A 311 2.15 -32.46 -28.10
CA GLU A 311 2.87 -33.45 -28.91
C GLU A 311 4.36 -33.07 -29.04
N LYS A 312 4.65 -31.79 -29.31
CA LYS A 312 6.03 -31.26 -29.31
C LYS A 312 6.74 -31.48 -27.98
N PHE A 313 6.04 -31.27 -26.85
CA PHE A 313 6.62 -31.53 -25.53
C PHE A 313 6.95 -33.02 -25.35
N VAL A 314 6.02 -33.92 -25.69
CA VAL A 314 6.22 -35.38 -25.57
C VAL A 314 7.42 -35.83 -26.42
N ASP A 315 7.53 -35.32 -27.66
CA ASP A 315 8.65 -35.61 -28.54
C ASP A 315 9.99 -35.13 -27.95
N ARG A 316 10.02 -33.90 -27.42
CA ARG A 316 11.23 -33.29 -26.83
C ARG A 316 11.64 -33.96 -25.54
N GLU A 317 10.69 -34.34 -24.72
CA GLU A 317 10.92 -35.10 -23.51
C GLU A 317 11.50 -36.48 -23.84
N THR A 318 10.91 -37.18 -24.82
CA THR A 318 11.40 -38.49 -25.26
C THR A 318 12.83 -38.39 -25.79
N ASP A 319 13.14 -37.37 -26.60
CA ASP A 319 14.50 -37.10 -27.07
C ASP A 319 15.47 -36.80 -25.91
N LEU A 320 15.05 -35.99 -24.94
CA LEU A 320 15.86 -35.65 -23.77
C LEU A 320 16.18 -36.89 -22.94
N LEU A 321 15.18 -37.71 -22.61
CA LEU A 321 15.36 -38.94 -21.83
C LEU A 321 16.16 -40.01 -22.59
N LYS A 322 16.07 -40.03 -23.92
CA LYS A 322 16.94 -40.88 -24.74
C LYS A 322 18.42 -40.47 -24.62
N ARG A 323 18.72 -39.18 -24.49
CA ARG A 323 20.08 -38.66 -24.34
C ARG A 323 20.58 -38.69 -22.90
N LEU A 324 19.69 -38.48 -21.93
CA LEU A 324 19.98 -38.35 -20.49
C LEU A 324 19.01 -39.23 -19.68
N PRO A 325 19.15 -40.57 -19.75
CA PRO A 325 18.20 -41.50 -19.14
C PRO A 325 18.16 -41.40 -17.61
N HIS A 326 19.25 -41.00 -16.97
CA HIS A 326 19.33 -40.82 -15.52
C HIS A 326 18.42 -39.71 -14.97
N LEU A 327 17.90 -38.83 -15.83
CA LEU A 327 16.94 -37.79 -15.43
C LEU A 327 15.49 -38.30 -15.30
N GLU A 328 15.18 -39.52 -15.73
CA GLU A 328 13.81 -40.05 -15.77
C GLU A 328 13.10 -39.98 -14.41
N SER A 329 13.77 -40.42 -13.35
CA SER A 329 13.23 -40.38 -11.99
C SER A 329 12.99 -38.93 -11.53
N THR A 330 13.97 -38.04 -11.73
CA THR A 330 13.85 -36.63 -11.32
C THR A 330 12.75 -35.90 -12.07
N LEU A 331 12.62 -36.11 -13.39
CA LEU A 331 11.55 -35.52 -14.18
C LEU A 331 10.18 -36.06 -13.78
N SER A 332 10.07 -37.34 -13.44
CA SER A 332 8.82 -37.93 -12.95
C SER A 332 8.36 -37.25 -11.66
N THR A 333 9.25 -37.04 -10.70
CA THR A 333 8.94 -36.29 -9.47
C THR A 333 8.60 -34.83 -9.75
N LEU A 334 9.34 -34.15 -10.62
CA LEU A 334 9.06 -32.76 -10.98
C LEU A 334 7.67 -32.59 -11.62
N LYS A 335 7.22 -33.56 -12.41
CA LYS A 335 5.88 -33.58 -13.03
C LYS A 335 4.73 -33.74 -12.05
N GLU A 336 4.98 -34.16 -10.82
CA GLU A 336 3.95 -34.15 -9.76
C GLU A 336 3.60 -32.70 -9.33
N SER A 337 4.47 -31.73 -9.65
CA SER A 337 4.22 -30.32 -9.37
C SER A 337 3.40 -29.63 -10.47
N ASP A 338 2.24 -29.13 -10.06
CA ASP A 338 1.37 -28.24 -10.85
C ASP A 338 2.13 -27.03 -11.42
N GLU A 339 3.03 -26.43 -10.64
CA GLU A 339 3.79 -25.25 -11.05
C GLU A 339 4.77 -25.58 -12.18
N PHE A 340 5.43 -26.73 -12.07
CA PHE A 340 6.35 -27.22 -13.08
C PHE A 340 5.63 -27.46 -14.41
N LEU A 341 4.50 -28.17 -14.38
CA LEU A 341 3.70 -28.44 -15.58
C LEU A 341 3.14 -27.17 -16.23
N ARG A 342 2.65 -26.21 -15.43
CA ARG A 342 2.19 -24.90 -15.95
C ARG A 342 3.33 -24.11 -16.60
N SER A 343 4.54 -24.20 -16.03
CA SER A 343 5.73 -23.55 -16.59
C SER A 343 6.13 -24.15 -17.94
N ILE A 344 6.14 -25.49 -18.06
CA ILE A 344 6.39 -26.19 -19.33
C ILE A 344 5.35 -25.80 -20.37
N GLN A 345 4.07 -25.84 -20.00
CA GLN A 345 2.99 -25.45 -20.89
C GLN A 345 3.18 -24.02 -21.41
N ARG A 346 3.60 -23.08 -20.56
CA ARG A 346 3.89 -21.70 -20.97
C ARG A 346 5.03 -21.62 -21.98
N ILE A 347 6.08 -22.43 -21.82
CA ILE A 347 7.23 -22.47 -22.74
C ILE A 347 6.80 -22.95 -24.13
N PHE A 348 6.14 -24.10 -24.22
CA PHE A 348 5.75 -24.67 -25.52
C PHE A 348 4.64 -23.90 -26.23
N ARG A 349 3.87 -23.09 -25.51
CA ARG A 349 2.83 -22.22 -26.07
C ARG A 349 3.33 -20.80 -26.39
N SER A 350 4.55 -20.47 -25.97
CA SER A 350 5.17 -19.18 -26.29
C SER A 350 5.34 -19.02 -27.80
N ARG A 351 5.02 -17.83 -28.31
CA ARG A 351 5.23 -17.49 -29.73
C ARG A 351 6.71 -17.51 -30.14
N ASN A 352 7.59 -17.25 -29.18
CA ASN A 352 9.03 -17.15 -29.37
C ASN A 352 9.76 -18.40 -28.86
N TYR A 353 9.07 -19.54 -28.74
CA TYR A 353 9.71 -20.78 -28.31
C TYR A 353 10.89 -21.13 -29.21
N ILE A 354 12.06 -21.32 -28.60
CA ILE A 354 13.23 -21.92 -29.22
C ILE A 354 13.54 -23.21 -28.47
N ASP A 355 13.96 -24.27 -29.17
CA ASP A 355 14.20 -25.59 -28.56
C ASP A 355 15.12 -25.54 -27.31
N ARG A 356 16.09 -24.62 -27.33
CA ARG A 356 17.02 -24.39 -26.21
C ARG A 356 16.31 -23.92 -24.93
N ASP A 357 15.14 -23.30 -25.02
CA ASP A 357 14.36 -22.82 -23.87
C ASP A 357 13.89 -23.98 -23.00
N PHE A 358 13.49 -25.10 -23.62
CA PHE A 358 13.07 -26.29 -22.88
C PHE A 358 14.24 -26.92 -22.12
N GLU A 359 15.38 -27.14 -22.78
CA GLU A 359 16.54 -27.72 -22.11
C GLU A 359 17.07 -26.82 -20.99
N ASN A 360 17.21 -25.52 -21.22
CA ASN A 360 17.62 -24.57 -20.19
C ASN A 360 16.65 -24.56 -19.00
N PHE A 361 15.35 -24.64 -19.27
CA PHE A 361 14.34 -24.75 -18.23
C PHE A 361 14.48 -26.04 -17.42
N ILE A 362 14.65 -27.19 -18.08
CA ILE A 362 14.87 -28.46 -17.39
C ILE A 362 16.15 -28.41 -16.57
N VAL A 363 17.25 -27.91 -17.13
CA VAL A 363 18.53 -27.77 -16.42
C VAL A 363 18.35 -26.95 -15.14
N SER A 364 17.71 -25.79 -15.24
CA SER A 364 17.44 -24.92 -14.10
C SER A 364 16.55 -25.61 -13.06
N ARG A 365 15.47 -26.30 -13.47
CA ARG A 365 14.54 -26.96 -12.54
C ARG A 365 15.14 -28.19 -11.87
N VAL A 366 15.94 -28.98 -12.59
CA VAL A 366 16.68 -30.11 -12.01
C VAL A 366 17.71 -29.60 -11.00
N LEU A 367 18.44 -28.54 -11.32
CA LEU A 367 19.38 -27.90 -10.41
C LEU A 367 18.69 -27.41 -9.12
N THR A 368 17.59 -26.65 -9.25
CA THR A 368 16.81 -26.19 -8.09
C THR A 368 16.28 -27.37 -7.27
N PHE A 369 15.77 -28.42 -7.92
CA PHE A 369 15.29 -29.62 -7.24
C PHE A 369 16.41 -30.30 -6.45
N ARG A 370 17.55 -30.60 -7.09
CA ARG A 370 18.72 -31.20 -6.45
C ARG A 370 19.23 -30.37 -5.27
N LEU A 371 19.36 -29.05 -5.45
CA LEU A 371 19.76 -28.16 -4.36
C LEU A 371 18.76 -28.18 -3.20
N SER A 372 17.45 -28.19 -3.48
CA SER A 372 16.43 -28.26 -2.43
C SER A 372 16.47 -29.56 -1.62
N ARG A 373 16.98 -30.66 -2.20
CA ARG A 373 17.17 -31.95 -1.51
C ARG A 373 18.35 -31.91 -0.54
N ILE A 374 19.41 -31.17 -0.86
CA ILE A 374 20.55 -30.99 0.05
C ILE A 374 20.25 -29.92 1.11
N PHE A 375 19.60 -28.82 0.70
CA PHE A 375 19.38 -27.62 1.52
C PHE A 375 17.93 -27.46 1.97
N GLU A 376 17.28 -28.52 2.46
CA GLU A 376 15.82 -28.59 2.73
C GLU A 376 15.25 -27.46 3.61
N ARG A 377 16.08 -26.83 4.45
CA ARG A 377 15.67 -25.75 5.39
C ARG A 377 16.15 -24.36 5.00
N TYR A 378 16.88 -24.23 3.89
CA TYR A 378 17.53 -22.99 3.50
C TYR A 378 16.93 -22.44 2.22
N MET A 379 16.95 -21.12 2.07
CA MET A 379 16.52 -20.50 0.84
C MET A 379 17.59 -20.72 -0.23
N VAL A 380 17.19 -21.32 -1.34
CA VAL A 380 18.01 -21.46 -2.54
C VAL A 380 17.37 -20.65 -3.65
N ASN A 381 18.13 -19.76 -4.26
CA ASN A 381 17.72 -19.01 -5.43
C ASN A 381 18.64 -19.35 -6.60
N VAL A 382 18.04 -19.70 -7.74
CA VAL A 382 18.78 -19.94 -8.99
C VAL A 382 18.38 -18.83 -9.96
N GLU A 383 19.25 -17.84 -10.13
CA GLU A 383 18.99 -16.66 -10.95
C GLU A 383 19.17 -16.94 -12.45
N SER A 384 18.79 -15.96 -13.28
CA SER A 384 18.90 -16.04 -14.73
C SER A 384 20.36 -16.24 -15.12
N GLY A 385 20.70 -17.39 -15.72
CA GLY A 385 22.09 -17.73 -16.07
C GLY A 385 22.75 -18.77 -15.17
N LEU A 386 21.99 -19.46 -14.30
CA LEU A 386 22.46 -20.51 -13.38
C LEU A 386 23.38 -20.00 -12.26
N ASP A 387 23.27 -18.71 -11.91
CA ASP A 387 23.91 -18.21 -10.68
C ASP A 387 23.12 -18.70 -9.46
N VAL A 388 23.80 -19.44 -8.57
CA VAL A 388 23.19 -20.13 -7.42
C VAL A 388 23.47 -19.35 -6.15
N LYS A 389 22.43 -18.89 -5.45
CA LYS A 389 22.53 -18.25 -4.14
C LYS A 389 21.93 -19.16 -3.09
N ILE A 390 22.74 -19.56 -2.12
CA ILE A 390 22.35 -20.45 -1.02
C ILE A 390 22.42 -19.66 0.28
N SER A 391 21.35 -19.67 1.06
CA SER A 391 21.21 -18.74 2.18
C SER A 391 21.98 -19.09 3.45
N ILE A 392 22.82 -20.13 3.42
CA ILE A 392 23.62 -20.61 4.55
C ILE A 392 25.11 -20.40 4.29
N LEU A 393 25.84 -19.99 5.32
CA LEU A 393 27.29 -19.85 5.32
C LEU A 393 27.98 -21.13 4.80
N GLY A 394 28.88 -20.99 3.84
CA GLY A 394 29.60 -22.11 3.24
C GLY A 394 28.81 -22.93 2.23
N GLY A 395 27.51 -22.63 2.04
CA GLY A 395 26.67 -23.35 1.08
C GLY A 395 27.10 -23.14 -0.37
N ARG A 396 27.51 -21.92 -0.72
CA ARG A 396 27.96 -21.60 -2.08
C ARG A 396 29.31 -22.24 -2.39
N GLU A 397 30.27 -22.13 -1.48
CA GLU A 397 31.62 -22.66 -1.62
C GLU A 397 31.62 -24.19 -1.70
N TRP A 398 30.76 -24.84 -0.89
CA TRP A 398 30.54 -26.28 -1.01
C TRP A 398 29.93 -26.66 -2.36
N TYR A 399 28.92 -25.93 -2.83
CA TYR A 399 28.31 -26.16 -4.14
C TYR A 399 29.34 -25.97 -5.27
N ASP A 400 30.17 -24.93 -5.21
CA ASP A 400 31.21 -24.65 -6.22
C ASP A 400 32.23 -25.79 -6.31
N GLY A 401 32.47 -26.52 -5.20
CA GLY A 401 33.29 -27.73 -5.16
C GLY A 401 32.62 -29.00 -5.71
N HIS A 402 31.30 -28.97 -5.93
CA HIS A 402 30.49 -30.12 -6.38
C HIS A 402 29.64 -29.81 -7.62
N VAL A 403 30.03 -28.82 -8.43
CA VAL A 403 29.20 -28.34 -9.57
C VAL A 403 28.89 -29.44 -10.58
N ASP A 404 29.81 -30.40 -10.76
CA ASP A 404 29.66 -31.49 -11.72
C ASP A 404 28.57 -32.48 -11.30
N GLU A 405 28.42 -32.74 -9.99
CA GLU A 405 27.37 -33.60 -9.42
C GLU A 405 25.98 -32.96 -9.56
N PHE A 406 25.91 -31.63 -9.53
CA PHE A 406 24.68 -30.89 -9.81
C PHE A 406 24.40 -30.67 -11.29
N ASN A 407 25.37 -30.92 -12.17
CA ASN A 407 25.20 -30.78 -13.61
C ASN A 407 24.23 -31.87 -14.15
N PRO A 408 23.05 -31.50 -14.67
CA PRO A 408 22.07 -32.49 -15.14
C PRO A 408 22.51 -33.24 -16.39
N LYS A 409 23.56 -32.78 -17.08
CA LYS A 409 24.14 -33.48 -18.23
C LYS A 409 25.08 -34.62 -17.83
N LEU A 410 25.51 -34.66 -16.58
CA LEU A 410 26.36 -35.70 -16.03
C LEU A 410 25.52 -36.64 -15.16
N ASP A 411 25.87 -37.92 -15.18
CA ASP A 411 25.28 -38.93 -14.29
C ASP A 411 26.15 -39.08 -13.03
N ALA A 412 26.28 -37.96 -12.31
CA ALA A 412 27.14 -37.84 -11.12
C ALA A 412 26.33 -37.49 -9.86
N TRP A 413 25.00 -37.46 -9.95
CA TRP A 413 24.14 -37.12 -8.82
C TRP A 413 23.95 -38.31 -7.88
N ASP A 414 24.43 -38.15 -6.66
CA ASP A 414 24.18 -39.06 -5.54
C ASP A 414 23.70 -38.24 -4.34
N GLU A 415 22.41 -38.31 -4.06
CA GLU A 415 21.79 -37.54 -2.98
C GLU A 415 22.36 -37.92 -1.60
N GLU A 416 22.62 -39.20 -1.34
CA GLU A 416 23.09 -39.67 -0.03
C GLU A 416 24.53 -39.24 0.21
N THR A 417 25.40 -39.44 -0.78
CA THR A 417 26.80 -39.03 -0.71
C THR A 417 26.93 -37.51 -0.55
N LEU A 418 26.16 -36.72 -1.30
CA LEU A 418 26.17 -35.26 -1.20
C LEU A 418 25.58 -34.76 0.12
N LYS A 419 24.52 -35.40 0.66
CA LYS A 419 23.99 -35.07 1.99
C LYS A 419 25.03 -35.29 3.08
N SER A 420 25.77 -36.40 3.01
CA SER A 420 26.87 -36.70 3.93
C SER A 420 28.01 -35.69 3.80
N SER A 421 28.48 -35.41 2.57
CA SER A 421 29.52 -34.40 2.29
C SER A 421 29.13 -33.01 2.80
N TRP A 422 27.89 -32.57 2.56
CA TRP A 422 27.37 -31.31 3.08
C TRP A 422 27.36 -31.28 4.61
N THR A 423 26.96 -32.39 5.24
CA THR A 423 26.93 -32.49 6.71
C THR A 423 28.34 -32.35 7.30
N GLU A 424 29.32 -33.07 6.75
CA GLU A 424 30.73 -32.98 7.16
C GLU A 424 31.29 -31.56 6.96
N TRP A 425 31.05 -30.97 5.79
CA TRP A 425 31.49 -29.59 5.51
C TRP A 425 30.87 -28.58 6.46
N ARG A 426 29.56 -28.70 6.70
CA ARG A 426 28.84 -27.84 7.62
C ARG A 426 29.40 -27.97 9.03
N GLU A 427 29.69 -29.19 9.50
CA GLU A 427 30.33 -29.41 10.80
C GLU A 427 31.67 -28.68 10.90
N VAL A 428 32.53 -28.74 9.87
CA VAL A 428 33.81 -28.01 9.84
C VAL A 428 33.62 -26.50 9.97
N VAL A 429 32.77 -25.90 9.11
CA VAL A 429 32.50 -24.44 9.14
C VAL A 429 31.91 -24.04 10.50
N PHE A 430 31.04 -24.87 11.04
CA PHE A 430 30.37 -24.63 12.30
C PHE A 430 31.29 -24.74 13.52
N THR A 431 32.20 -25.72 13.54
CA THR A 431 33.26 -25.82 14.56
C THR A 431 34.17 -24.59 14.52
N ARG A 432 34.56 -24.11 13.33
CA ARG A 432 35.36 -22.88 13.18
C ARG A 432 34.62 -21.67 13.75
N LEU A 433 33.36 -21.49 13.38
CA LEU A 433 32.52 -20.39 13.89
C LEU A 433 32.33 -20.47 15.41
N THR A 434 32.15 -21.68 15.94
CA THR A 434 32.00 -21.92 17.38
C THR A 434 33.28 -21.62 18.15
N SER A 435 34.45 -21.95 17.60
CA SER A 435 35.76 -21.55 18.15
C SER A 435 35.87 -20.04 18.30
N LEU A 436 35.43 -19.28 17.28
CA LEU A 436 35.40 -17.81 17.33
C LEU A 436 34.47 -17.29 18.43
N TYR A 437 33.26 -17.85 18.54
CA TYR A 437 32.33 -17.44 19.59
C TYR A 437 32.91 -17.66 20.98
N ARG A 438 33.50 -18.83 21.21
CA ARG A 438 34.19 -19.14 22.47
C ARG A 438 35.27 -18.12 22.76
N ARG A 439 36.19 -17.92 21.83
CA ARG A 439 37.33 -17.02 22.02
C ARG A 439 36.90 -15.57 22.24
N LEU A 440 35.85 -15.10 21.55
CA LEU A 440 35.27 -13.79 21.79
C LEU A 440 34.64 -13.67 23.18
N VAL A 441 33.91 -14.69 23.66
CA VAL A 441 33.34 -14.69 25.01
C VAL A 441 34.44 -14.67 26.09
N GLU A 442 35.51 -15.44 25.88
CA GLU A 442 36.63 -15.56 26.82
C GLU A 442 37.50 -14.28 26.87
N GLU A 443 37.73 -13.62 25.73
CA GLU A 443 38.58 -12.43 25.66
C GLU A 443 37.81 -11.11 25.88
N CYS A 444 36.48 -11.09 25.75
CA CYS A 444 35.68 -9.87 25.88
C CYS A 444 35.50 -9.46 27.35
N ASN A 445 35.49 -8.15 27.60
CA ASN A 445 35.15 -7.59 28.89
C ASN A 445 33.74 -8.07 29.30
N PRO A 446 33.57 -8.75 30.46
CA PRO A 446 32.29 -9.29 30.90
C PRO A 446 31.17 -8.25 31.01
N GLN A 447 31.50 -6.98 31.28
CA GLN A 447 30.52 -5.89 31.39
C GLN A 447 29.81 -5.62 30.05
N LEU A 448 30.48 -5.87 28.91
CA LEU A 448 29.89 -5.74 27.57
C LEU A 448 28.99 -6.91 27.17
N LEU A 449 29.06 -8.01 27.93
CA LEU A 449 28.28 -9.24 27.72
C LEU A 449 27.10 -9.35 28.70
N VAL A 450 26.70 -8.23 29.29
CA VAL A 450 25.44 -8.08 30.04
C VAL A 450 24.33 -7.67 29.06
N ASN A 451 23.08 -8.10 29.33
CA ASN A 451 21.91 -7.72 28.53
C ASN A 451 21.33 -6.35 28.93
N GLU A 452 22.20 -5.36 29.09
CA GLU A 452 21.83 -3.99 29.43
C GLU A 452 22.38 -3.03 28.38
N PRO A 453 21.54 -2.16 27.77
CA PRO A 453 20.07 -2.21 27.75
C PRO A 453 19.55 -3.51 27.09
N ASP A 454 18.25 -3.83 27.19
CA ASP A 454 17.64 -5.07 26.68
C ASP A 454 17.81 -5.25 25.15
N LYS A 455 18.97 -5.79 24.73
CA LYS A 455 19.39 -5.96 23.33
C LYS A 455 18.43 -6.85 22.54
N PHE A 456 17.69 -7.71 23.22
CA PHE A 456 16.78 -8.67 22.63
C PHE A 456 15.31 -8.26 22.70
N ARG A 457 14.98 -7.04 23.16
CA ARG A 457 13.59 -6.56 23.27
C ARG A 457 12.68 -7.57 23.98
N GLY A 458 13.17 -8.19 25.06
CA GLY A 458 12.47 -9.17 25.88
C GLY A 458 12.59 -10.62 25.41
N GLN A 459 13.34 -10.90 24.34
CA GLN A 459 13.42 -12.23 23.72
C GLN A 459 14.64 -13.06 24.17
N LEU A 460 15.45 -12.57 25.12
CA LEU A 460 16.70 -13.24 25.53
C LEU A 460 16.47 -14.71 25.94
N ASN A 461 15.45 -15.00 26.75
CA ASN A 461 15.16 -16.37 27.20
C ASN A 461 14.85 -17.31 26.02
N GLN A 462 14.15 -16.82 25.00
CA GLN A 462 13.85 -17.59 23.80
C GLN A 462 15.13 -17.88 22.99
N LYS A 463 16.03 -16.89 22.88
CA LYS A 463 17.32 -17.05 22.22
C LYS A 463 18.24 -18.02 22.97
N ILE A 464 18.27 -17.97 24.30
CA ILE A 464 19.00 -18.95 25.12
C ILE A 464 18.44 -20.35 24.93
N THR A 465 17.12 -20.50 24.93
CA THR A 465 16.47 -21.81 24.71
C THR A 465 16.82 -22.36 23.33
N ALA A 466 16.78 -21.51 22.30
CA ALA A 466 17.15 -21.89 20.94
C ALA A 466 18.64 -22.27 20.84
N LEU A 467 19.52 -21.52 21.50
CA LEU A 467 20.95 -21.85 21.60
C LEU A 467 21.15 -23.21 22.28
N GLN A 468 20.50 -23.48 23.42
CA GLN A 468 20.67 -24.75 24.16
C GLN A 468 20.17 -25.98 23.38
N GLN A 469 19.30 -25.77 22.40
CA GLN A 469 18.82 -26.80 21.48
C GLN A 469 19.65 -26.88 20.19
N SER A 470 20.61 -25.98 20.01
CA SER A 470 21.39 -25.88 18.79
C SER A 470 22.59 -26.85 18.83
N PRO A 471 23.12 -27.23 17.65
CA PRO A 471 24.29 -28.09 17.58
C PRO A 471 25.57 -27.43 18.11
N GLU A 472 25.61 -26.10 18.29
CA GLU A 472 26.78 -25.40 18.87
C GLU A 472 26.89 -25.64 20.37
N TRP A 473 25.76 -25.87 21.04
CA TRP A 473 25.71 -25.86 22.50
C TRP A 473 26.63 -26.86 23.18
N PRO A 474 26.79 -28.12 22.71
CA PRO A 474 27.76 -29.03 23.29
C PRO A 474 29.19 -28.46 23.35
N LEU A 475 29.57 -27.63 22.37
CA LEU A 475 30.88 -26.99 22.28
C LEU A 475 30.96 -25.65 23.03
N LEU A 476 29.86 -25.12 23.57
CA LEU A 476 29.78 -23.83 24.28
C LEU A 476 29.15 -23.94 25.67
N SER A 477 28.77 -25.14 26.09
CA SER A 477 27.91 -25.38 27.27
C SER A 477 28.53 -25.01 28.62
N ASP A 478 29.86 -24.88 28.66
CA ASP A 478 30.64 -24.40 29.80
C ASP A 478 30.66 -22.87 29.92
N LEU A 479 30.22 -22.14 28.89
CA LEU A 479 30.17 -20.68 28.87
C LEU A 479 28.80 -20.15 29.34
N ASN A 480 28.76 -18.87 29.71
CA ASN A 480 27.50 -18.20 30.04
C ASN A 480 26.60 -18.08 28.78
N PRO A 481 25.39 -18.66 28.75
CA PRO A 481 24.54 -18.65 27.57
C PRO A 481 24.10 -17.24 27.14
N THR A 482 23.95 -16.31 28.09
CA THR A 482 23.65 -14.90 27.79
C THR A 482 24.79 -14.25 27.01
N ALA A 483 26.03 -14.48 27.45
CA ALA A 483 27.23 -13.96 26.79
C ALA A 483 27.36 -14.49 25.35
N VAL A 484 27.14 -15.80 25.16
CA VAL A 484 27.12 -16.43 23.84
C VAL A 484 26.03 -15.85 22.95
N CYS A 485 24.81 -15.67 23.46
CA CYS A 485 23.72 -15.06 22.69
C CYS A 485 24.06 -13.63 22.25
N ILE A 486 24.72 -12.83 23.10
CA ILE A 486 25.14 -11.46 22.77
C ILE A 486 26.20 -11.47 21.68
N VAL A 487 27.23 -12.32 21.78
CA VAL A 487 28.25 -12.47 20.73
C VAL A 487 27.61 -12.89 19.41
N LYS A 488 26.74 -13.92 19.43
CA LYS A 488 25.98 -14.36 18.23
C LYS A 488 25.10 -13.24 17.66
N HIS A 489 24.52 -12.37 18.49
CA HIS A 489 23.69 -11.25 18.02
C HIS A 489 24.51 -10.25 17.19
N PHE A 490 25.66 -9.81 17.70
CA PHE A 490 26.57 -8.90 16.97
C PHE A 490 27.22 -9.56 15.74
N LEU A 491 27.34 -10.88 15.73
CA LEU A 491 27.88 -11.66 14.61
C LEU A 491 26.80 -12.27 13.70
N SER A 492 25.53 -11.91 13.88
CA SER A 492 24.41 -12.51 13.14
C SER A 492 24.53 -12.32 11.61
N GLY A 493 25.21 -11.26 11.16
CA GLY A 493 25.53 -11.04 9.75
C GLY A 493 26.40 -12.14 9.12
N ILE A 494 27.21 -12.86 9.91
CA ILE A 494 28.09 -13.93 9.41
C ILE A 494 27.25 -15.12 8.95
N GLU A 495 26.18 -15.45 9.67
CA GLU A 495 25.29 -16.58 9.36
C GLU A 495 24.23 -16.22 8.31
N SER A 496 23.82 -14.94 8.22
CA SER A 496 22.79 -14.49 7.27
C SER A 496 23.34 -14.29 5.85
N ALA A 497 22.64 -14.84 4.85
CA ALA A 497 22.82 -14.48 3.45
C ALA A 497 22.02 -13.24 3.01
N ARG A 498 21.01 -12.83 3.80
CA ARG A 498 20.22 -11.64 3.50
C ARG A 498 20.92 -10.39 4.02
N ARG A 499 21.18 -9.47 3.10
CA ARG A 499 21.25 -8.04 3.41
C ARG A 499 19.82 -7.62 3.72
N ASP A 500 19.52 -7.26 4.95
CA ASP A 500 18.37 -6.39 5.15
C ASP A 500 18.78 -5.06 4.52
N ASP A 501 18.18 -4.72 3.37
CA ASP A 501 18.31 -3.44 2.65
C ASP A 501 17.85 -2.22 3.50
N GLU A 502 17.64 -2.42 4.82
CA GLU A 502 17.14 -1.42 5.76
C GLU A 502 18.24 -0.58 6.41
N ASP A 503 19.52 -0.97 6.33
CA ASP A 503 20.61 -0.06 6.65
C ASP A 503 20.87 0.88 5.46
N ARG A 504 19.94 1.82 5.27
CA ARG A 504 20.10 3.01 4.39
C ARG A 504 21.29 3.86 4.77
N TYR A 505 21.88 3.58 5.92
CA TYR A 505 23.00 4.32 6.44
C TYR A 505 24.28 3.93 5.71
N PRO A 506 25.06 4.94 5.31
CA PRO A 506 26.37 4.72 4.78
C PRO A 506 27.28 3.82 5.64
N ASP A 507 27.68 2.66 5.13
CA ASP A 507 28.65 1.82 5.82
C ASP A 507 30.05 2.47 5.85
N ILE A 508 30.28 3.31 6.86
CA ILE A 508 31.50 4.09 7.13
C ILE A 508 32.73 3.18 7.26
N TYR A 509 32.51 1.97 7.74
CA TYR A 509 33.55 1.05 8.17
C TYR A 509 33.81 -0.09 7.19
N ASN A 510 33.13 -0.09 6.04
CA ASN A 510 33.18 -1.18 5.07
C ASN A 510 32.83 -2.55 5.72
N LEU A 511 31.90 -2.56 6.68
CA LEU A 511 31.44 -3.74 7.43
C LEU A 511 30.95 -4.85 6.49
N PRO A 512 30.11 -4.60 5.46
CA PRO A 512 29.85 -5.55 4.38
C PRO A 512 31.09 -6.22 3.78
N ALA A 513 32.11 -5.47 3.37
CA ALA A 513 33.30 -6.11 2.77
C ALA A 513 34.12 -6.88 3.82
N GLN A 514 34.15 -6.41 5.08
CA GLN A 514 34.76 -7.17 6.18
C GLN A 514 34.01 -8.45 6.45
N LEU A 515 32.69 -8.40 6.42
CA LEU A 515 31.81 -9.53 6.61
C LEU A 515 31.97 -10.55 5.49
N ASP A 516 32.00 -10.11 4.23
CA ASP A 516 32.27 -10.97 3.07
C ASP A 516 33.66 -11.61 3.18
N SER A 517 34.67 -10.84 3.61
CA SER A 517 36.03 -11.36 3.86
C SER A 517 36.05 -12.41 4.98
N ILE A 518 35.33 -12.17 6.09
CA ILE A 518 35.20 -13.15 7.19
C ILE A 518 34.54 -14.43 6.69
N LYS A 519 33.46 -14.31 5.93
CA LYS A 519 32.74 -15.46 5.35
C LYS A 519 33.67 -16.30 4.50
N VAL A 520 34.38 -15.68 3.54
CA VAL A 520 35.37 -16.35 2.69
C VAL A 520 36.47 -17.05 3.50
N GLN A 521 36.97 -16.41 4.56
CA GLN A 521 38.01 -17.02 5.39
C GLN A 521 37.48 -18.20 6.23
N LEU A 522 36.24 -18.11 6.72
CA LEU A 522 35.57 -19.19 7.45
C LEU A 522 35.25 -20.40 6.56
N THR A 523 34.91 -20.14 5.30
CA THR A 523 34.53 -21.14 4.30
C THR A 523 35.70 -21.55 3.41
N ALA A 524 36.93 -21.14 3.73
CA ALA A 524 38.12 -21.53 3.00
C ALA A 524 38.36 -23.06 3.13
N PRO A 525 38.88 -23.73 2.08
CA PRO A 525 39.33 -25.11 2.17
C PRO A 525 40.29 -25.33 3.35
N VAL A 526 40.32 -26.54 3.92
CA VAL A 526 41.16 -26.87 5.09
C VAL A 526 42.64 -26.44 4.93
N PRO A 527 43.31 -26.64 3.78
CA PRO A 527 44.70 -26.21 3.59
C PRO A 527 44.91 -24.69 3.58
N GLU A 528 43.86 -23.91 3.30
CA GLU A 528 43.91 -22.45 3.17
C GLU A 528 43.34 -21.73 4.40
N PHE A 529 42.77 -22.48 5.34
CA PHE A 529 42.19 -21.95 6.56
C PHE A 529 43.29 -21.46 7.50
N ASP A 530 43.26 -20.16 7.80
CA ASP A 530 44.14 -19.50 8.76
C ASP A 530 43.31 -18.95 9.92
N GLU A 531 43.35 -19.65 11.05
CA GLU A 531 42.59 -19.30 12.25
C GLU A 531 42.96 -17.92 12.79
N ASN A 532 44.23 -17.51 12.72
CA ASN A 532 44.67 -16.21 13.22
C ASN A 532 44.15 -15.08 12.33
N ARG A 533 44.19 -15.27 11.02
CA ARG A 533 43.64 -14.30 10.07
C ARG A 533 42.13 -14.12 10.25
N VAL A 534 41.39 -15.22 10.39
CA VAL A 534 39.95 -15.20 10.65
C VAL A 534 39.67 -14.49 11.96
N TRP A 535 40.43 -14.82 13.01
CA TRP A 535 40.33 -14.18 14.31
C TRP A 535 40.55 -12.67 14.23
N ASP A 536 41.61 -12.21 13.55
CA ASP A 536 41.92 -10.78 13.40
C ASP A 536 40.84 -10.03 12.64
N SER A 537 40.25 -10.65 11.62
CA SER A 537 39.12 -10.08 10.90
C SER A 537 37.84 -10.04 11.75
N CYS A 538 37.50 -11.15 12.41
CA CYS A 538 36.31 -11.28 13.25
C CYS A 538 36.34 -10.38 14.48
N SER A 539 37.47 -10.29 15.17
CA SER A 539 37.65 -9.43 16.35
C SER A 539 37.48 -7.95 16.00
N ARG A 540 38.07 -7.50 14.88
CA ARG A 540 37.86 -6.13 14.37
C ARG A 540 36.41 -5.85 14.03
N TYR A 541 35.74 -6.78 13.35
CA TYR A 541 34.32 -6.66 13.02
C TYR A 541 33.44 -6.63 14.28
N PHE A 542 33.68 -7.54 15.23
CA PHE A 542 32.98 -7.61 16.49
C PHE A 542 33.15 -6.34 17.32
N ASN A 543 34.37 -5.83 17.42
CA ASN A 543 34.68 -4.56 18.10
C ASN A 543 33.84 -3.41 17.52
N ARG A 544 33.78 -3.30 16.19
CA ARG A 544 33.00 -2.26 15.49
C ARG A 544 31.49 -2.43 15.70
N GLN A 545 30.99 -3.67 15.68
CA GLN A 545 29.58 -3.95 15.92
C GLN A 545 29.16 -3.62 17.36
N LEU A 546 30.00 -3.95 18.34
CA LEU A 546 29.78 -3.56 19.74
C LEU A 546 29.74 -2.04 19.88
N MET A 547 30.72 -1.33 19.32
CA MET A 547 30.77 0.13 19.35
C MET A 547 29.51 0.77 18.77
N ASN A 548 29.08 0.31 17.58
CA ASN A 548 27.83 0.77 16.95
C ASN A 548 26.60 0.54 17.82
N GLY A 549 26.53 -0.60 18.53
CA GLY A 549 25.41 -0.97 19.39
C GLY A 549 25.38 -0.22 20.72
N TYR A 550 26.55 0.16 21.27
CA TYR A 550 26.67 0.78 22.59
C TYR A 550 26.72 2.32 22.55
N LEU A 551 27.32 2.93 21.53
CA LEU A 551 27.76 4.32 21.59
C LEU A 551 27.17 5.23 20.51
N SER A 552 26.08 4.79 19.85
CA SER A 552 25.50 5.41 18.65
C SER A 552 26.46 5.40 17.45
N ARG A 553 25.95 5.64 16.22
CA ARG A 553 26.72 5.52 14.96
C ARG A 553 27.73 6.67 14.74
N ASN A 554 28.27 7.28 15.81
CA ASN A 554 29.14 8.46 15.74
C ASN A 554 30.60 8.08 15.48
N SER A 555 31.13 8.47 14.31
CA SER A 555 32.50 8.14 13.87
C SER A 555 33.59 8.76 14.76
N PHE A 556 33.36 9.91 15.39
CA PHE A 556 34.33 10.56 16.28
C PHE A 556 34.53 9.78 17.57
N VAL A 557 33.44 9.22 18.10
CA VAL A 557 33.48 8.38 19.30
C VAL A 557 34.33 7.14 19.02
N HIS A 558 34.14 6.48 17.88
CA HIS A 558 34.98 5.35 17.50
C HIS A 558 36.48 5.70 17.44
N LYS A 559 36.81 6.84 16.81
CA LYS A 559 38.20 7.30 16.70
C LYS A 559 38.82 7.65 18.05
N PHE A 560 38.02 8.14 18.99
CA PHE A 560 38.47 8.37 20.36
C PHE A 560 38.87 7.07 21.06
N TYR A 561 38.04 6.03 21.01
CA TYR A 561 38.38 4.74 21.63
C TYR A 561 39.55 4.04 20.92
N ASP A 562 39.64 4.15 19.59
CA ASP A 562 40.82 3.70 18.83
C ASP A 562 42.10 4.44 19.30
N TRP A 563 42.03 5.76 19.51
CA TRP A 563 43.13 6.57 20.03
C TRP A 563 43.53 6.17 21.45
N LYS A 564 42.55 5.86 22.31
CA LYS A 564 42.76 5.32 23.65
C LYS A 564 43.22 3.86 23.68
N GLN A 565 43.31 3.19 22.52
CA GLN A 565 43.61 1.77 22.40
C GLN A 565 42.62 0.89 23.20
N MET A 566 41.37 1.33 23.26
CA MET A 566 40.28 0.62 23.93
C MET A 566 39.52 -0.23 22.91
N ASP A 567 39.28 -1.48 23.27
CA ASP A 567 38.56 -2.45 22.46
C ASP A 567 37.58 -3.27 23.31
N PHE A 568 36.95 -4.26 22.69
CA PHE A 568 36.02 -5.16 23.35
C PHE A 568 36.65 -5.95 24.52
N ARG A 569 37.98 -6.09 24.58
CA ARG A 569 38.69 -6.77 25.67
C ARG A 569 38.85 -5.85 26.88
N THR A 570 39.17 -4.58 26.66
CA THR A 570 39.31 -3.59 27.73
C THR A 570 37.97 -3.02 28.19
N GLY A 571 36.97 -3.00 27.31
CA GLY A 571 35.69 -2.30 27.52
C GLY A 571 35.70 -0.90 26.92
N PHE A 572 34.52 -0.27 26.87
CA PHE A 572 34.30 1.08 26.32
C PHE A 572 33.87 2.11 27.38
N SER A 573 34.07 1.80 28.67
CA SER A 573 33.77 2.73 29.75
C SER A 573 35.01 3.55 30.08
N LEU A 574 34.92 4.87 29.98
CA LEU A 574 35.80 5.74 30.75
C LEU A 574 35.04 6.08 32.02
N ASP A 575 35.66 5.91 33.19
CA ASP A 575 35.12 6.44 34.45
C ASP A 575 35.00 7.98 34.44
N ASN A 576 35.38 8.64 33.34
CA ASN A 576 35.32 10.09 33.14
C ASN A 576 34.79 10.45 31.74
N ASP A 577 33.48 10.70 31.63
CA ASP A 577 32.83 11.22 30.41
C ASP A 577 33.37 12.59 29.97
N GLU A 578 34.07 13.32 30.85
CA GLU A 578 34.64 14.63 30.54
C GLU A 578 35.69 14.56 29.41
N GLU A 579 36.53 13.53 29.38
CA GLU A 579 37.60 13.45 28.35
C GLU A 579 37.04 13.15 26.96
N LEU A 580 36.04 12.25 26.86
CA LEU A 580 35.32 12.02 25.61
C LEU A 580 34.59 13.29 25.15
N LYS A 581 33.99 14.01 26.10
CA LYS A 581 33.29 15.27 25.83
C LYS A 581 34.24 16.36 25.34
N GLU A 582 35.41 16.51 25.97
CA GLU A 582 36.46 17.42 25.53
C GLU A 582 36.96 17.07 24.13
N TRP A 583 37.23 15.79 23.88
CA TRP A 583 37.63 15.31 22.55
C TRP A 583 36.57 15.62 21.49
N MET A 584 35.30 15.37 21.79
CA MET A 584 34.21 15.68 20.88
C MET A 584 34.09 17.17 20.63
N ASN A 585 34.12 18.00 21.67
CA ASN A 585 34.04 19.46 21.54
C ASN A 585 35.19 20.00 20.68
N GLU A 586 36.41 19.54 20.92
CA GLU A 586 37.57 19.96 20.13
C GLU A 586 37.47 19.51 18.66
N THR A 587 37.00 18.27 18.42
CA THR A 587 36.77 17.79 17.05
C THR A 587 35.70 18.63 16.34
N GLU A 588 34.62 18.99 17.04
CA GLU A 588 33.55 19.82 16.50
C GLU A 588 33.99 21.27 16.25
N ASP A 589 34.83 21.84 17.11
CA ASP A 589 35.37 23.18 16.93
C ASP A 589 36.33 23.22 15.73
N ARG A 590 37.25 22.25 15.60
CA ARG A 590 38.11 22.11 14.42
C ARG A 590 37.31 21.92 13.13
N LEU A 591 36.23 21.14 13.19
CA LEU A 591 35.34 20.98 12.05
C LEU A 591 34.63 22.29 11.67
N ARG A 592 34.13 23.03 12.67
CA ARG A 592 33.50 24.33 12.46
C ARG A 592 34.48 25.32 11.82
N GLU A 593 35.74 25.35 12.26
CA GLU A 593 36.79 26.17 11.67
C GLU A 593 37.04 25.82 10.19
N VAL A 594 37.07 24.53 9.83
CA VAL A 594 37.18 24.08 8.43
C VAL A 594 36.02 24.60 7.59
N VAL A 595 34.79 24.47 8.10
CA VAL A 595 33.58 24.93 7.40
C VAL A 595 33.56 26.44 7.25
N GLU A 596 33.91 27.20 8.29
CA GLU A 596 33.96 28.67 8.27
C GLU A 596 35.04 29.16 7.30
N THR A 597 36.25 28.60 7.38
CA THR A 597 37.37 28.94 6.49
C THR A 597 37.05 28.61 5.03
N PHE A 598 36.35 27.50 4.77
CA PHE A 598 35.89 27.17 3.43
C PHE A 598 34.74 28.11 2.99
N GLY A 599 33.81 28.45 3.88
CA GLY A 599 32.68 29.36 3.63
C GLY A 599 33.09 30.81 3.35
N GLU A 600 34.24 31.28 3.87
CA GLU A 600 34.81 32.56 3.44
C GLU A 600 35.08 32.61 1.92
N THR A 601 35.30 31.46 1.29
CA THR A 601 35.48 31.34 -0.17
C THR A 601 34.17 31.08 -0.92
N ARG A 602 33.09 30.67 -0.25
CA ARG A 602 31.77 30.34 -0.85
C ARG A 602 30.60 30.81 0.03
N ARG A 603 29.74 31.69 -0.49
CA ARG A 603 28.66 32.37 0.27
C ARG A 603 27.51 31.48 0.76
N SER A 604 27.54 30.17 0.52
CA SER A 604 26.47 29.23 0.86
C SER A 604 27.04 27.90 1.33
N LEU A 605 27.31 27.78 2.62
CA LEU A 605 27.43 26.48 3.28
C LEU A 605 26.39 26.37 4.40
N PRO A 606 25.27 25.66 4.15
CA PRO A 606 24.28 25.42 5.18
C PRO A 606 24.75 24.36 6.17
N TYR A 607 24.20 24.44 7.38
CA TYR A 607 24.19 23.46 8.48
C TYR A 607 24.23 21.96 8.07
N GLY A 608 23.72 21.61 6.88
CA GLY A 608 23.76 20.27 6.29
C GLY A 608 25.16 19.66 6.15
N LEU A 609 26.21 20.46 5.88
CA LEU A 609 27.59 19.93 5.81
C LEU A 609 28.06 19.40 7.17
N LEU A 610 27.77 20.14 8.25
CA LEU A 610 28.15 19.75 9.60
C LEU A 610 27.41 18.46 10.01
N SER A 611 26.11 18.40 9.73
CA SER A 611 25.29 17.22 10.02
C SER A 611 25.66 16.01 9.16
N GLU A 612 26.11 16.18 7.91
CA GLU A 612 26.60 15.07 7.09
C GLU A 612 27.94 14.51 7.61
N LEU A 613 28.86 15.38 8.01
CA LEU A 613 30.14 14.98 8.62
C LEU A 613 29.98 14.34 10.00
N LYS A 614 28.91 14.71 10.73
CA LYS A 614 28.48 14.05 11.98
C LYS A 614 27.70 12.74 11.74
N GLY A 615 27.26 12.48 10.51
CA GLY A 615 26.41 11.33 10.19
C GLY A 615 24.95 11.48 10.67
N GLU A 616 24.45 12.68 10.86
CA GLU A 616 23.10 12.93 11.39
C GLU A 616 21.99 12.89 10.33
N ILE A 617 22.32 12.90 9.02
CA ILE A 617 21.34 12.95 7.92
C ILE A 617 21.54 11.78 6.94
N ASP A 618 20.43 11.13 6.55
CA ASP A 618 20.34 10.16 5.44
C ASP A 618 20.31 10.92 4.09
N VAL A 619 21.47 11.22 3.50
CA VAL A 619 21.54 11.80 2.13
C VAL A 619 22.13 10.78 1.14
N PRO A 620 21.59 10.65 -0.10
CA PRO A 620 22.13 9.74 -1.12
C PRO A 620 23.54 10.13 -1.58
N ARG A 621 24.46 9.17 -1.45
CA ARG A 621 25.91 9.32 -1.67
C ARG A 621 26.28 9.54 -3.16
N LEU A 622 26.91 10.67 -3.49
CA LEU A 622 27.60 10.88 -4.78
C LEU A 622 29.14 10.83 -4.66
N HIS A 623 29.69 11.00 -3.46
CA HIS A 623 31.14 10.92 -3.21
C HIS A 623 31.48 9.78 -2.25
N GLY A 624 32.59 9.09 -2.53
CA GLY A 624 33.01 7.93 -1.77
C GLY A 624 33.31 8.31 -0.32
N TYR A 625 32.70 7.60 0.63
CA TYR A 625 32.87 7.80 2.08
C TYR A 625 34.33 7.78 2.57
N GLY A 626 35.26 7.29 1.75
CA GLY A 626 36.69 7.37 2.01
C GLY A 626 37.19 8.81 2.17
N ASP A 627 36.69 9.75 1.36
CA ASP A 627 37.13 11.16 1.42
C ASP A 627 36.67 11.84 2.72
N VAL A 628 35.44 11.51 3.19
CA VAL A 628 34.90 11.93 4.49
C VAL A 628 35.83 11.49 5.61
N MET A 629 36.22 10.21 5.62
CA MET A 629 37.02 9.65 6.70
C MET A 629 38.46 10.19 6.73
N ILE A 630 39.03 10.53 5.58
CA ILE A 630 40.35 11.18 5.53
C ILE A 630 40.26 12.60 6.08
N LEU A 631 39.19 13.34 5.77
CA LEU A 631 38.93 14.65 6.38
C LEU A 631 38.77 14.51 7.90
N VAL A 632 37.95 13.55 8.37
CA VAL A 632 37.77 13.25 9.80
C VAL A 632 39.13 13.00 10.46
N ASP A 633 39.97 12.14 9.89
CA ASP A 633 41.29 11.79 10.44
C ASP A 633 42.26 12.98 10.55
N ASP A 634 42.09 14.03 9.73
CA ASP A 634 42.91 15.23 9.78
C ASP A 634 42.40 16.26 10.80
N ILE A 635 41.13 16.21 11.19
CA ILE A 635 40.53 17.15 12.16
C ILE A 635 40.50 16.61 13.60
N LEU A 636 40.87 15.34 13.83
CA LEU A 636 40.86 14.76 15.18
C LEU A 636 41.86 15.47 16.12
N PRO A 637 41.55 15.61 17.42
CA PRO A 637 42.45 16.19 18.43
C PRO A 637 43.83 15.54 18.50
N SER A 638 43.93 14.24 18.18
CA SER A 638 45.22 13.52 18.09
C SER A 638 46.19 14.08 17.03
N LYS A 639 45.71 14.92 16.11
CA LYS A 639 46.54 15.69 15.17
C LYS A 639 46.97 17.00 15.82
N ASN A 640 48.15 16.99 16.43
CA ASN A 640 48.71 18.16 17.11
C ASN A 640 49.14 19.29 16.14
N ASP A 641 49.31 18.96 14.86
CA ASP A 641 49.73 19.86 13.78
C ASP A 641 48.56 20.32 12.89
N PHE A 642 47.33 20.25 13.41
CA PHE A 642 46.15 20.72 12.69
C PHE A 642 46.28 22.20 12.31
N ASP A 643 46.17 22.46 11.00
CA ASP A 643 46.13 23.79 10.42
C ASP A 643 44.93 23.85 9.48
N VAL A 644 43.97 24.72 9.81
CA VAL A 644 42.68 24.81 9.12
C VAL A 644 42.85 25.14 7.63
N HIS A 645 43.80 26.01 7.27
CA HIS A 645 44.03 26.41 5.88
C HIS A 645 44.63 25.28 5.05
N ASN A 646 45.59 24.53 5.60
CA ASN A 646 46.15 23.34 4.96
C ASN A 646 45.10 22.24 4.83
N CYS A 647 44.25 22.04 5.85
CA CYS A 647 43.16 21.06 5.83
C CYS A 647 42.15 21.38 4.71
N VAL A 648 41.65 22.63 4.65
CA VAL A 648 40.75 23.09 3.59
C VAL A 648 41.40 22.95 2.22
N LYS A 649 42.68 23.30 2.06
CA LYS A 649 43.40 23.14 0.80
C LYS A 649 43.57 21.68 0.39
N LYS A 650 43.86 20.79 1.33
CA LYS A 650 44.04 19.34 1.08
C LYS A 650 42.72 18.71 0.63
N HIS A 651 41.61 19.14 1.20
CA HIS A 651 40.27 18.57 0.99
C HIS A 651 39.37 19.41 0.08
N SER A 652 39.91 20.44 -0.59
CA SER A 652 39.11 21.45 -1.31
C SER A 652 38.19 20.82 -2.35
N ARG A 653 38.70 19.85 -3.13
CA ARG A 653 37.92 19.15 -4.16
C ARG A 653 36.71 18.41 -3.59
N TYR A 654 36.88 17.78 -2.42
CA TYR A 654 35.80 17.06 -1.74
C TYR A 654 34.77 18.06 -1.17
N LEU A 655 35.25 19.10 -0.47
CA LEU A 655 34.40 20.16 0.10
C LEU A 655 33.62 20.92 -0.98
N GLU A 656 34.23 21.21 -2.13
CA GLU A 656 33.59 21.83 -3.31
C GLU A 656 32.47 20.97 -3.86
N ALA A 657 32.76 19.68 -4.09
CA ALA A 657 31.78 18.75 -4.64
C ALA A 657 30.58 18.54 -3.71
N LEU A 658 30.84 18.57 -2.40
CA LEU A 658 29.83 18.46 -1.37
C LEU A 658 28.96 19.72 -1.27
N ALA A 659 29.58 20.91 -1.32
CA ALA A 659 28.84 22.18 -1.35
C ALA A 659 27.95 22.29 -2.60
N ASP A 660 28.43 21.85 -3.76
CA ASP A 660 27.63 21.77 -5.00
C ASP A 660 26.42 20.85 -4.86
N GLN A 661 26.55 19.74 -4.13
CA GLN A 661 25.45 18.82 -3.91
C GLN A 661 24.38 19.44 -3.02
N VAL A 662 24.78 19.99 -1.87
CA VAL A 662 23.86 20.62 -0.92
C VAL A 662 23.11 21.79 -1.58
N GLU A 663 23.79 22.59 -2.41
CA GLU A 663 23.15 23.66 -3.20
C GLU A 663 22.11 23.12 -4.19
N ARG A 664 22.43 22.05 -4.94
CA ARG A 664 21.47 21.41 -5.88
C ARG A 664 20.24 20.84 -5.19
N GLU A 665 20.42 20.21 -4.04
CA GLU A 665 19.31 19.64 -3.26
C GLU A 665 18.41 20.74 -2.69
N TYR A 666 19.02 21.81 -2.17
CA TYR A 666 18.28 22.98 -1.70
C TYR A 666 17.50 23.66 -2.83
N GLU A 667 18.08 23.77 -4.04
CA GLU A 667 17.39 24.29 -5.23
C GLU A 667 16.25 23.38 -5.69
N GLN A 668 16.40 22.05 -5.64
CA GLN A 668 15.34 21.09 -6.00
C GLN A 668 14.16 21.14 -5.01
N GLU A 669 14.43 21.17 -3.71
CA GLU A 669 13.38 21.20 -2.68
C GLU A 669 12.57 22.51 -2.74
N TYR A 670 13.22 23.63 -3.09
CA TYR A 670 12.54 24.90 -3.35
C TYR A 670 11.80 24.95 -4.70
N ALA A 671 12.29 24.26 -5.73
CA ALA A 671 11.63 24.18 -7.04
C ALA A 671 10.36 23.32 -6.99
N GLU A 672 10.37 22.20 -6.26
CA GLU A 672 9.20 21.33 -6.10
C GLU A 672 8.11 21.92 -5.18
N GLY A 673 8.47 22.90 -4.34
CA GLY A 673 7.53 23.59 -3.45
C GLY A 673 6.66 24.68 -4.10
N PHE A 674 6.88 25.02 -5.37
CA PHE A 674 6.25 26.19 -6.02
C PHE A 674 5.34 25.89 -7.22
N ASP A 675 5.12 24.63 -7.59
CA ASP A 675 4.31 24.24 -8.76
C ASP A 675 2.83 23.88 -8.45
N ASP A 676 2.24 24.44 -7.37
CA ASP A 676 0.79 24.36 -7.13
C ASP A 676 0.14 25.75 -7.25
N GLU A 677 0.05 26.26 -8.48
CA GLU A 677 -0.93 27.29 -8.86
C GLU A 677 -2.35 26.71 -8.85
N SER A 678 -2.86 26.33 -7.68
CA SER A 678 -4.30 26.14 -7.50
C SER A 678 -4.77 26.56 -6.11
N ASP A 679 -5.68 27.54 -6.12
CA ASP A 679 -6.46 28.08 -5.01
C ASP A 679 -5.75 29.02 -4.02
N GLY A 680 -6.00 30.32 -4.22
CA GLY A 680 -5.69 31.40 -3.29
C GLY A 680 -6.26 31.18 -1.89
N ARG A 681 -5.45 30.56 -1.03
CA ARG A 681 -5.51 30.67 0.42
C ARG A 681 -4.17 31.17 0.91
N VAL A 682 -4.21 32.32 1.57
CA VAL A 682 -3.17 32.75 2.49
C VAL A 682 -2.96 31.62 3.51
N LEU A 683 -1.84 30.91 3.38
CA LEU A 683 -1.36 30.00 4.41
C LEU A 683 -0.29 30.74 5.21
N ILE A 684 -0.57 30.78 6.50
CA ILE A 684 0.24 31.32 7.58
C ILE A 684 1.52 30.48 7.70
N ASP A 685 2.65 31.14 7.96
CA ASP A 685 3.92 30.54 8.37
C ASP A 685 3.73 29.33 9.28
N VAL A 686 4.21 28.18 8.82
CA VAL A 686 4.49 27.02 9.67
C VAL A 686 5.82 26.42 9.22
N PRO A 687 6.89 26.49 10.03
CA PRO A 687 8.07 25.66 9.83
C PRO A 687 7.68 24.22 10.22
N ARG A 688 7.45 23.36 9.21
CA ARG A 688 7.51 21.92 9.42
C ARG A 688 8.99 21.56 9.49
N TYR A 689 9.52 21.45 10.70
CA TYR A 689 10.71 20.66 11.12
C TYR A 689 11.13 21.00 12.57
N SER A 690 10.37 21.82 13.31
CA SER A 690 10.71 22.17 14.71
C SER A 690 10.06 21.29 15.79
N SER A 691 9.43 20.16 15.46
CA SER A 691 8.70 19.34 16.45
C SER A 691 9.48 18.15 17.01
N PHE A 692 10.78 18.03 16.75
CA PHE A 692 11.61 16.95 17.30
C PHE A 692 12.67 17.40 18.34
N TRP A 693 12.83 18.71 18.59
CA TRP A 693 13.86 19.23 19.50
C TRP A 693 13.30 20.18 20.57
N ARG A 694 12.40 19.68 21.43
CA ARG A 694 11.96 20.41 22.63
C ARG A 694 11.83 19.53 23.88
N ILE A 695 12.65 18.48 23.98
CA ILE A 695 12.67 17.54 25.13
C ILE A 695 14.07 17.40 25.79
N PHE A 696 15.09 18.14 25.35
CA PHE A 696 16.42 18.07 25.99
C PHE A 696 16.98 19.44 26.40
N GLU A 697 16.14 20.25 27.06
CA GLU A 697 16.61 21.32 27.96
C GLU A 697 15.78 21.21 29.23
N ASP A 698 16.30 20.40 30.16
CA ASP A 698 15.95 20.17 31.58
C ASP A 698 15.95 18.66 31.89
N PHE A 699 17.14 18.04 31.82
CA PHE A 699 17.55 16.87 32.62
C PHE A 699 19.06 16.83 32.79
#